data_AF-A0A010QWR9-F1
#
_entry.id   AF-A0A010QWR9-F1
#
_cell.length_a   1.000
_cell.length_b   1.000
_cell.length_c   1.000
_cell.angle_alpha   90.00
_cell.angle_beta   90.00
_cell.angle_gamma   90.00
#
_symmetry.space_group_name_H-M   'P 1'
#
loop_
_entity.id
_entity.type
_entity.pdbx_description
1 polymer ?
#
loop_
_entity_poly.entity_id
_entity_poly.type
_entity_poly.pdbx_seq_one_letter_code
_entity_poly.pdbx_strand_id
1 'polypeptide(L)'
;MRSPWVSPSCTHGQTSRRRFASSDSKGDKPYYVTTPIFYVNASPHVGHMYSMLLADVLKRWQVLKGRMAILCTGTDEHGSKVQQAAAKQGVPAKEFCDTTAEKFRDLAKAIGMANDHFIRTTDQDHKEAVQHFWHLLKERGYIYESKHEGWYCVSDECFYGNNEIERRVEPQTGRTIMAAIESGNEVEWIEEKNYHFRMTALKERLLAFYEANPDWIVPRARQKEVVAWVSNNLEDLSISRPVQRLDWGVRVPDDPTQTIYVWVDALINYITKAGFPGWRPGREHEGGWPADVQVIGKDIVRFHGVYWPALLMALDLPLPKQLLSHAHWTLGKKKMSKSLGNVVNPFFAVDRWGLDTMRYFMMRDGGIEKDADYENSLVIARYQKDLQSTVGNLMNRVAKSKKWKLRDSVVWAAEKSGGGAPTRHKVEGSEELKVLVDGMAPTMSQHMDELNPNAAIRSVLHVLSEANKYISAAEPWKLANSTDPEVQAEKHEVIYYASEAVRSAGILLQPVMPTKMGMLLDMMGVEAGKRRFEHAVFGKDLTYAIVTPRVTLVPYEARHVEQYHEWMSDPDIQEATASEPLTFEEEYENQQSWRTSHDKLTFIICQPFDSSSTMASTEAVQAGEVDASERMIGDINFFIYPYDNDDDNEDEEDQAAAAAAANEGLYVGEVDVMVASKEHRGKGIGHAAVTTLLTYVHRNKARILDEYVQGEEEGKEMTTKKAAPAQLKGLMVKIKEGNAASIALFRRLGFVQKGEVNYFGEIQMVLGDLDEFVASSAGEKAADEYREVSYSR
;
A
#
# COMPACT_ATOMS: atom_id res chain seq x y z
N MET A 1 -75.54 -12.61 44.17
CA MET A 1 -76.21 -13.09 42.94
C MET A 1 -75.21 -13.05 41.79
N ARG A 2 -75.16 -14.10 40.96
CA ARG A 2 -74.62 -14.19 39.58
C ARG A 2 -73.29 -13.48 39.21
N SER A 3 -72.26 -14.28 38.93
CA SER A 3 -71.46 -14.13 37.68
C SER A 3 -72.25 -14.74 36.50
N PRO A 4 -71.93 -14.47 35.22
CA PRO A 4 -70.99 -15.34 34.46
C PRO A 4 -70.15 -14.65 33.34
N TRP A 5 -69.31 -15.46 32.64
CA TRP A 5 -68.49 -15.19 31.41
C TRP A 5 -67.17 -14.39 31.62
N VAL A 6 -65.92 -14.87 31.47
CA VAL A 6 -65.22 -15.96 30.70
C VAL A 6 -64.93 -15.56 29.23
N SER A 7 -63.77 -14.98 28.84
CA SER A 7 -62.43 -15.59 28.50
C SER A 7 -62.05 -15.17 27.03
N PRO A 8 -60.80 -15.24 26.46
CA PRO A 8 -59.58 -15.93 26.90
C PRO A 8 -58.19 -15.22 26.74
N SER A 9 -57.17 -15.94 27.27
CA SER A 9 -55.74 -15.96 26.88
C SER A 9 -54.88 -14.69 26.97
N CYS A 10 -54.08 -14.61 28.05
CA CYS A 10 -52.77 -13.94 28.02
C CYS A 10 -51.78 -14.80 27.22
N THR A 11 -51.45 -14.40 25.98
CA THR A 11 -50.28 -14.94 25.27
C THR A 11 -49.00 -14.37 25.88
N HIS A 12 -48.00 -15.23 26.11
CA HIS A 12 -46.66 -14.77 26.46
C HIS A 12 -46.12 -13.89 25.32
N GLY A 13 -45.92 -12.60 25.59
CA GLY A 13 -45.19 -11.72 24.69
C GLY A 13 -43.76 -12.22 24.55
N GLN A 14 -43.45 -12.87 23.42
CA GLN A 14 -42.09 -13.27 23.11
C GLN A 14 -41.19 -12.04 23.21
N THR A 15 -40.15 -12.12 24.05
CA THR A 15 -39.06 -11.15 24.01
C THR A 15 -38.44 -11.21 22.63
N SER A 16 -38.70 -10.18 21.83
CA SER A 16 -38.13 -10.04 20.51
C SER A 16 -36.61 -10.06 20.66
N ARG A 17 -35.99 -11.20 20.30
CA ARG A 17 -34.55 -11.28 20.10
C ARG A 17 -34.22 -10.22 19.06
N ARG A 18 -33.61 -9.11 19.49
CA ARG A 18 -32.92 -8.19 18.59
C ARG A 18 -31.86 -9.02 17.86
N ARG A 19 -32.21 -9.51 16.67
CA ARG A 19 -31.23 -9.92 15.68
C ARG A 19 -30.35 -8.69 15.46
N PHE A 20 -29.03 -8.85 15.53
CA PHE A 20 -28.11 -7.85 15.04
C PHE A 20 -28.26 -7.79 13.52
N ALA A 21 -29.27 -7.06 13.06
CA ALA A 21 -29.39 -6.65 11.68
C ALA A 21 -28.31 -5.60 11.45
N SER A 22 -27.36 -5.89 10.56
CA SER A 22 -26.48 -4.87 10.00
C SER A 22 -27.35 -3.86 9.27
N SER A 23 -27.48 -2.66 9.82
CA SER A 23 -28.14 -1.55 9.13
C SER A 23 -27.20 -1.04 8.04
N ASP A 24 -27.52 -1.33 6.78
CA ASP A 24 -26.87 -0.71 5.63
C ASP A 24 -27.16 0.80 5.63
N SER A 25 -26.17 1.61 6.02
CA SER A 25 -26.21 3.06 5.82
C SER A 25 -24.81 3.64 5.58
N LYS A 26 -24.38 3.56 4.32
CA LYS A 26 -23.38 4.40 3.63
C LYS A 26 -22.35 5.11 4.53
N GLY A 27 -21.26 4.41 4.77
CA GLY A 27 -20.12 4.84 5.58
C GLY A 27 -19.29 3.61 5.94
N ASP A 28 -18.86 2.85 4.92
CA ASP A 28 -18.38 1.48 5.10
C ASP A 28 -17.24 1.41 6.12
N LYS A 29 -17.50 0.70 7.23
CA LYS A 29 -16.53 0.53 8.32
C LYS A 29 -15.18 0.06 7.75
N PRO A 30 -14.08 0.82 7.97
CA PRO A 30 -12.76 0.39 7.52
C PRO A 30 -12.46 -1.03 8.00
N TYR A 31 -11.77 -1.80 7.16
CA TYR A 31 -11.23 -3.09 7.55
C TYR A 31 -10.18 -2.85 8.64
N TYR A 32 -10.41 -3.35 9.84
CA TYR A 32 -9.49 -3.11 10.94
C TYR A 32 -8.75 -4.40 11.32
N VAL A 33 -7.43 -4.37 11.21
CA VAL A 33 -6.55 -5.48 11.53
C VAL A 33 -5.52 -5.07 12.58
N THR A 34 -5.21 -5.96 13.52
CA THR A 34 -4.24 -5.69 14.58
C THR A 34 -3.17 -6.77 14.64
N THR A 35 -1.94 -6.39 14.98
CA THR A 35 -0.93 -7.34 15.51
C THR A 35 -1.16 -7.52 17.02
N PRO A 36 -0.42 -8.41 17.72
CA PRO A 36 -0.22 -8.22 19.15
C PRO A 36 0.56 -6.93 19.38
N ILE A 37 0.43 -6.34 20.56
CA ILE A 37 1.45 -5.42 21.06
C ILE A 37 2.61 -6.23 21.68
N PHE A 38 3.84 -5.79 21.46
CA PHE A 38 5.03 -6.58 21.81
C PHE A 38 5.69 -6.11 23.10
N TYR A 39 6.05 -7.06 23.98
CA TYR A 39 6.79 -6.75 25.21
C TYR A 39 8.15 -6.12 24.91
N VAL A 40 8.40 -4.94 25.48
CA VAL A 40 9.66 -4.19 25.34
C VAL A 40 10.82 -4.72 26.19
N ASN A 41 10.75 -5.95 26.69
CA ASN A 41 11.77 -6.51 27.58
C ASN A 41 13.14 -6.79 26.90
N ALA A 42 13.18 -6.89 25.56
CA ALA A 42 14.40 -6.79 24.76
C ALA A 42 14.09 -6.62 23.26
N SER A 43 15.12 -6.38 22.45
CA SER A 43 15.07 -6.21 20.98
C SER A 43 14.20 -7.25 20.23
N PRO A 44 13.62 -6.87 19.07
CA PRO A 44 12.77 -7.76 18.31
C PRO A 44 13.52 -8.89 17.60
N HIS A 45 12.81 -9.98 17.31
CA HIS A 45 13.27 -11.14 16.53
C HIS A 45 12.29 -11.45 15.40
N VAL A 46 12.67 -12.31 14.44
CA VAL A 46 11.80 -12.68 13.29
C VAL A 46 10.39 -13.16 13.67
N GLY A 47 10.18 -13.71 14.87
CA GLY A 47 8.83 -14.04 15.36
C GLY A 47 7.87 -12.84 15.45
N HIS A 48 8.36 -11.63 15.80
CA HIS A 48 7.53 -10.42 15.84
C HIS A 48 7.29 -9.88 14.42
N MET A 49 8.36 -9.88 13.61
CA MET A 49 8.30 -9.55 12.19
C MET A 49 7.24 -10.38 11.46
N TYR A 50 7.07 -11.67 11.81
CA TYR A 50 6.02 -12.50 11.21
C TYR A 50 4.60 -11.98 11.49
N SER A 51 4.28 -11.68 12.74
CA SER A 51 2.96 -11.13 13.11
C SER A 51 2.71 -9.77 12.45
N MET A 52 3.73 -8.91 12.38
CA MET A 52 3.68 -7.62 11.72
C MET A 52 3.42 -7.74 10.21
N LEU A 53 4.18 -8.60 9.53
CA LEU A 53 4.02 -8.85 8.10
C LEU A 53 2.67 -9.50 7.76
N LEU A 54 2.20 -10.44 8.58
CA LEU A 54 0.92 -11.11 8.36
C LEU A 54 -0.25 -10.11 8.43
N ALA A 55 -0.23 -9.20 9.40
CA ALA A 55 -1.22 -8.13 9.51
C ALA A 55 -1.10 -7.09 8.37
N ASP A 56 0.12 -6.72 7.95
CA ASP A 56 0.38 -5.81 6.83
C ASP A 56 -0.09 -6.37 5.49
N VAL A 57 0.14 -7.66 5.22
CA VAL A 57 -0.33 -8.35 4.02
C VAL A 57 -1.86 -8.41 3.98
N LEU A 58 -2.51 -8.67 5.13
CA LEU A 58 -3.97 -8.62 5.24
C LEU A 58 -4.53 -7.21 5.02
N LYS A 59 -3.92 -6.16 5.57
CA LYS A 59 -4.28 -4.75 5.27
C LYS A 59 -4.16 -4.48 3.77
N ARG A 60 -2.98 -4.72 3.19
CA ARG A 60 -2.67 -4.42 1.80
C ARG A 60 -3.57 -5.19 0.82
N TRP A 61 -3.98 -6.41 1.17
CA TRP A 61 -4.97 -7.17 0.40
C TRP A 61 -6.34 -6.47 0.32
N GLN A 62 -6.81 -5.89 1.42
CA GLN A 62 -8.09 -5.17 1.45
C GLN A 62 -8.00 -3.83 0.70
N VAL A 63 -6.86 -3.13 0.80
CA VAL A 63 -6.56 -1.93 -0.02
C VAL A 63 -6.52 -2.27 -1.51
N LEU A 64 -5.93 -3.41 -1.90
CA LEU A 64 -5.92 -3.91 -3.29
C LEU A 64 -7.34 -4.17 -3.80
N LYS A 65 -8.23 -4.70 -2.95
CA LYS A 65 -9.68 -4.87 -3.19
C LYS A 65 -10.48 -3.56 -3.12
N GLY A 66 -9.84 -2.41 -2.93
CA GLY A 66 -10.47 -1.09 -2.90
C GLY A 66 -11.12 -0.69 -1.58
N ARG A 67 -10.98 -1.50 -0.51
CA ARG A 67 -11.56 -1.21 0.81
C ARG A 67 -10.57 -0.41 1.67
N MET A 68 -11.06 0.65 2.32
CA MET A 68 -10.28 1.38 3.34
C MET A 68 -9.90 0.43 4.48
N ALA A 69 -8.62 0.42 4.87
CA ALA A 69 -8.11 -0.51 5.86
C ALA A 69 -7.17 0.19 6.86
N ILE A 70 -7.33 -0.13 8.14
CA ILE A 70 -6.56 0.39 9.28
C ILE A 70 -5.79 -0.79 9.90
N LEU A 71 -4.52 -0.56 10.19
CA LEU A 71 -3.59 -1.48 10.84
C LEU A 71 -3.01 -0.85 12.10
N CYS A 72 -3.35 -1.42 13.25
CA CYS A 72 -2.74 -1.05 14.54
C CYS A 72 -1.71 -2.10 14.97
N THR A 73 -0.51 -1.62 15.30
CA THR A 73 0.56 -2.38 15.95
C THR A 73 1.07 -1.59 17.16
N GLY A 74 2.02 -2.11 17.94
CA GLY A 74 2.50 -1.37 19.10
C GLY A 74 3.29 -2.18 20.13
N THR A 75 3.43 -1.60 21.33
CA THR A 75 4.26 -2.13 22.41
C THR A 75 3.52 -2.25 23.75
N ASP A 76 3.72 -3.41 24.38
CA ASP A 76 3.37 -3.67 25.78
C ASP A 76 4.58 -3.29 26.65
N GLU A 77 4.37 -2.30 27.51
CA GLU A 77 5.40 -1.53 28.19
C GLU A 77 5.28 -1.58 29.70
N HIS A 78 4.22 -2.18 30.24
CA HIS A 78 3.99 -2.29 31.69
C HIS A 78 4.38 -3.70 32.20
N GLY A 79 4.31 -3.88 33.52
CA GLY A 79 4.51 -5.19 34.15
C GLY A 79 5.92 -5.46 34.67
N SER A 80 6.02 -6.48 35.53
CA SER A 80 7.22 -6.85 36.29
C SER A 80 8.44 -7.13 35.40
N LYS A 81 8.23 -7.83 34.27
CA LYS A 81 9.31 -8.15 33.32
C LYS A 81 9.99 -6.93 32.72
N VAL A 82 9.23 -5.85 32.51
CA VAL A 82 9.80 -4.58 32.01
C VAL A 82 10.50 -3.83 33.13
N GLN A 83 9.88 -3.76 34.32
CA GLN A 83 10.48 -3.17 35.53
C GLN A 83 11.83 -3.82 35.88
N GLN A 84 11.90 -5.16 35.86
CA GLN A 84 13.13 -5.93 36.10
C GLN A 84 14.18 -5.71 35.00
N ALA A 85 13.78 -5.66 33.73
CA ALA A 85 14.70 -5.45 32.61
C ALA A 85 15.35 -4.06 32.65
N ALA A 86 14.57 -3.02 32.99
CA ALA A 86 15.05 -1.65 33.19
C ALA A 86 15.99 -1.55 34.41
N ALA A 87 15.57 -2.11 35.57
CA ALA A 87 16.37 -2.14 36.78
C ALA A 87 17.72 -2.85 36.58
N LYS A 88 17.74 -3.97 35.84
CA LYS A 88 18.97 -4.71 35.49
C LYS A 88 19.94 -3.89 34.61
N GLN A 89 19.43 -2.90 33.87
CA GLN A 89 20.23 -1.99 33.04
C GLN A 89 20.54 -0.66 33.74
N GLY A 90 20.03 -0.44 34.97
CA GLY A 90 20.25 0.78 35.74
C GLY A 90 19.54 2.02 35.19
N VAL A 91 18.52 1.84 34.34
CA VAL A 91 17.79 2.93 33.67
C VAL A 91 16.33 3.02 34.15
N PRO A 92 15.71 4.22 34.12
CA PRO A 92 14.28 4.38 34.39
C PRO A 92 13.42 3.54 33.43
N ALA A 93 12.35 2.93 33.93
CA ALA A 93 11.49 2.06 33.14
C ALA A 93 10.91 2.78 31.90
N LYS A 94 10.48 4.04 32.03
CA LYS A 94 9.98 4.85 30.91
C LYS A 94 11.00 5.00 29.78
N GLU A 95 12.25 5.31 30.11
CA GLU A 95 13.35 5.52 29.15
C GLU A 95 13.75 4.21 28.45
N PHE A 96 13.73 3.10 29.21
CA PHE A 96 13.92 1.75 28.67
C PHE A 96 12.80 1.36 27.67
N CYS A 97 11.55 1.68 28.01
CA CYS A 97 10.41 1.50 27.12
C CYS A 97 10.53 2.37 25.87
N ASP A 98 10.85 3.66 26.01
CA ASP A 98 11.04 4.60 24.90
C ASP A 98 12.09 4.07 23.90
N THR A 99 13.28 3.73 24.40
CA THR A 99 14.39 3.21 23.59
C THR A 99 14.06 1.90 22.87
N THR A 100 13.23 1.05 23.47
CA THR A 100 12.88 -0.25 22.88
C THR A 100 11.66 -0.18 21.98
N ALA A 101 10.71 0.73 22.24
CA ALA A 101 9.58 1.00 21.34
C ALA A 101 10.06 1.53 19.99
N GLU A 102 11.06 2.42 19.97
CA GLU A 102 11.65 2.89 18.71
C GLU A 102 12.28 1.75 17.91
N LYS A 103 12.93 0.75 18.54
CA LYS A 103 13.41 -0.45 17.82
C LYS A 103 12.30 -1.27 17.15
N PHE A 104 11.08 -1.24 17.68
CA PHE A 104 9.92 -1.85 17.04
C PHE A 104 9.33 -0.97 15.94
N ARG A 105 9.35 0.37 16.08
CA ARG A 105 9.02 1.29 14.97
C ARG A 105 10.00 1.16 13.81
N ASP A 106 11.29 1.08 14.11
CA ASP A 106 12.34 0.91 13.11
C ASP A 106 12.25 -0.45 12.42
N LEU A 107 11.82 -1.50 13.13
CA LEU A 107 11.47 -2.75 12.49
C LEU A 107 10.27 -2.58 11.54
N ALA A 108 9.21 -1.89 11.95
CA ALA A 108 8.05 -1.62 11.09
C ALA A 108 8.45 -0.89 9.79
N LYS A 109 9.29 0.16 9.91
CA LYS A 109 9.89 0.87 8.76
C LYS A 109 10.73 -0.07 7.89
N ALA A 110 11.67 -0.82 8.49
CA ALA A 110 12.59 -1.70 7.78
C ALA A 110 11.89 -2.85 7.02
N ILE A 111 10.71 -3.29 7.48
CA ILE A 111 9.90 -4.32 6.80
C ILE A 111 8.82 -3.75 5.86
N GLY A 112 8.84 -2.43 5.62
CA GLY A 112 7.88 -1.75 4.75
C GLY A 112 6.43 -1.90 5.24
N MET A 113 6.21 -1.95 6.56
CA MET A 113 4.89 -2.06 7.16
C MET A 113 4.12 -0.76 6.97
N ALA A 114 2.90 -0.84 6.44
CA ALA A 114 2.01 0.31 6.29
C ALA A 114 1.00 0.38 7.45
N ASN A 115 1.49 0.46 8.69
CA ASN A 115 0.63 0.62 9.87
C ASN A 115 0.19 2.08 10.04
N ASP A 116 -1.09 2.30 10.33
CA ASP A 116 -1.68 3.64 10.53
C ASP A 116 -1.52 4.09 11.98
N HIS A 117 -1.49 3.13 12.91
CA HIS A 117 -1.30 3.37 14.33
C HIS A 117 -0.16 2.51 14.88
N PHE A 118 0.65 3.12 15.74
CA PHE A 118 1.61 2.45 16.60
C PHE A 118 1.30 2.88 18.04
N ILE A 119 0.51 2.08 18.75
CA ILE A 119 0.12 2.35 20.14
C ILE A 119 1.25 1.99 21.10
N ARG A 120 1.39 2.76 22.18
CA ARG A 120 2.19 2.38 23.33
C ARG A 120 1.28 2.32 24.55
N THR A 121 1.42 1.29 25.37
CA THR A 121 0.65 1.20 26.62
C THR A 121 0.98 2.32 27.62
N THR A 122 2.13 3.00 27.45
CA THR A 122 2.45 4.23 28.21
C THR A 122 1.80 5.51 27.66
N ASP A 123 1.13 5.48 26.51
CA ASP A 123 0.40 6.63 25.95
C ASP A 123 -0.73 7.07 26.91
N GLN A 124 -1.03 8.37 26.94
CA GLN A 124 -2.01 8.94 27.86
C GLN A 124 -3.46 8.55 27.51
N ASP A 125 -3.80 8.53 26.22
CA ASP A 125 -5.13 8.12 25.73
C ASP A 125 -5.43 6.64 26.07
N HIS A 126 -4.40 5.79 26.06
CA HIS A 126 -4.53 4.39 26.46
C HIS A 126 -4.80 4.25 27.96
N LYS A 127 -4.08 4.97 28.83
CA LYS A 127 -4.32 4.94 30.28
C LYS A 127 -5.74 5.39 30.62
N GLU A 128 -6.22 6.44 29.97
CA GLU A 128 -7.60 6.94 30.11
C GLU A 128 -8.62 5.88 29.65
N ALA A 129 -8.38 5.23 28.50
CA ALA A 129 -9.22 4.12 28.04
C ALA A 129 -9.26 2.95 29.03
N VAL A 130 -8.12 2.57 29.61
CA VAL A 130 -8.01 1.48 30.59
C VAL A 130 -8.72 1.82 31.90
N GLN A 131 -8.54 3.04 32.41
CA GLN A 131 -9.24 3.54 33.60
C GLN A 131 -10.75 3.62 33.39
N HIS A 132 -11.20 4.06 32.21
CA HIS A 132 -12.62 4.08 31.85
C HIS A 132 -13.22 2.67 31.74
N PHE A 133 -12.51 1.73 31.08
CA PHE A 133 -12.92 0.33 30.99
C PHE A 133 -13.06 -0.30 32.38
N TRP A 134 -12.10 -0.03 33.29
CA TRP A 134 -12.16 -0.45 34.68
C TRP A 134 -13.38 0.10 35.41
N HIS A 135 -13.67 1.40 35.25
CA HIS A 135 -14.84 2.04 35.85
C HIS A 135 -16.14 1.34 35.43
N LEU A 136 -16.31 1.08 34.13
CA LEU A 136 -17.50 0.39 33.61
C LEU A 136 -17.63 -1.06 34.14
N LEU A 137 -16.52 -1.79 34.31
CA LEU A 137 -16.52 -3.13 34.92
C LEU A 137 -16.91 -3.09 36.40
N LYS A 138 -16.45 -2.07 37.14
CA LYS A 138 -16.77 -1.83 38.56
C LYS A 138 -18.25 -1.45 38.72
N GLU A 139 -18.74 -0.50 37.92
CA GLU A 139 -20.14 -0.04 37.90
C GLU A 139 -21.12 -1.19 37.62
N ARG A 140 -20.80 -2.05 36.65
CA ARG A 140 -21.59 -3.23 36.30
C ARG A 140 -21.44 -4.42 37.26
N GLY A 141 -20.68 -4.28 38.35
CA GLY A 141 -20.52 -5.30 39.39
C GLY A 141 -19.67 -6.52 39.01
N TYR A 142 -18.91 -6.43 37.91
CA TYR A 142 -18.00 -7.51 37.46
C TYR A 142 -16.68 -7.54 38.21
N ILE A 143 -16.33 -6.49 38.96
CA ILE A 143 -15.15 -6.43 39.83
C ILE A 143 -15.57 -6.68 41.28
N TYR A 144 -14.81 -7.51 41.98
CA TYR A 144 -14.90 -7.69 43.43
C TYR A 144 -13.51 -7.79 44.05
N GLU A 145 -13.41 -7.60 45.37
CA GLU A 145 -12.16 -7.78 46.10
C GLU A 145 -12.07 -9.19 46.66
N SER A 146 -10.91 -9.84 46.51
CA SER A 146 -10.59 -11.10 47.17
C SER A 146 -9.22 -11.01 47.84
N LYS A 147 -9.02 -11.82 48.87
CA LYS A 147 -7.67 -12.22 49.26
C LYS A 147 -7.21 -13.32 48.31
N HIS A 148 -5.94 -13.26 47.93
CA HIS A 148 -5.25 -14.32 47.22
C HIS A 148 -4.04 -14.71 48.07
N GLU A 149 -3.99 -15.97 48.51
CA GLU A 149 -2.95 -16.48 49.40
C GLU A 149 -2.31 -17.73 48.80
N GLY A 150 -0.99 -17.83 48.85
CA GLY A 150 -0.27 -18.96 48.28
C GLY A 150 1.24 -18.80 48.30
N TRP A 151 1.94 -19.87 47.95
CA TRP A 151 3.40 -19.86 47.79
C TRP A 151 3.74 -19.29 46.42
N TYR A 152 4.49 -18.19 46.39
CA TYR A 152 4.87 -17.51 45.17
C TYR A 152 6.38 -17.60 44.94
N CYS A 153 6.81 -18.02 43.74
CA CYS A 153 8.19 -17.85 43.34
C CYS A 153 8.36 -16.53 42.59
N VAL A 154 9.25 -15.66 43.08
CA VAL A 154 9.59 -14.41 42.39
C VAL A 154 10.33 -14.69 41.06
N SER A 155 11.19 -15.72 41.02
CA SER A 155 11.96 -16.09 39.83
C SER A 155 11.12 -16.70 38.70
N ASP A 156 10.15 -17.55 39.05
CA ASP A 156 9.28 -18.23 38.07
C ASP A 156 7.99 -17.44 37.76
N GLU A 157 7.77 -16.35 38.51
CA GLU A 157 6.59 -15.50 38.54
C GLU A 157 5.25 -16.24 38.76
N CYS A 158 5.28 -17.45 39.32
CA CYS A 158 4.14 -18.36 39.46
C CYS A 158 3.74 -18.58 40.93
N PHE A 159 2.45 -18.82 41.15
CA PHE A 159 1.95 -19.40 42.40
C PHE A 159 2.04 -20.93 42.30
N TYR A 160 2.52 -21.55 43.37
CA TYR A 160 2.65 -22.99 43.53
C TYR A 160 1.66 -23.48 44.59
N GLY A 161 1.01 -24.62 44.31
CA GLY A 161 0.25 -25.34 45.30
C GLY A 161 1.15 -25.94 46.38
N ASN A 162 0.58 -26.24 47.55
CA ASN A 162 1.31 -26.89 48.66
C ASN A 162 1.96 -28.25 48.29
N ASN A 163 1.55 -28.86 47.18
CA ASN A 163 2.08 -30.14 46.68
C ASN A 163 3.26 -29.98 45.70
N GLU A 164 3.58 -28.75 45.30
CA GLU A 164 4.57 -28.43 44.26
C GLU A 164 5.85 -27.80 44.83
N ILE A 165 5.99 -27.82 46.16
CA ILE A 165 7.05 -27.17 46.93
C ILE A 165 7.70 -28.15 47.93
N GLU A 166 9.00 -28.02 48.14
CA GLU A 166 9.80 -28.82 49.09
C GLU A 166 10.60 -27.92 50.04
N ARG A 167 11.01 -28.46 51.20
CA ARG A 167 12.08 -27.83 51.99
C ARG A 167 13.42 -28.23 51.43
N ARG A 168 14.22 -27.25 51.03
CA ARG A 168 15.58 -27.45 50.53
C ARG A 168 16.57 -26.70 51.41
N VAL A 169 17.75 -27.28 51.64
CA VAL A 169 18.86 -26.58 52.28
C VAL A 169 19.78 -26.08 51.17
N GLU A 170 20.00 -24.77 51.13
CA GLU A 170 20.83 -24.16 50.10
C GLU A 170 22.32 -24.49 50.35
N PRO A 171 23.03 -25.14 49.41
CA PRO A 171 24.39 -25.65 49.66
C PRO A 171 25.44 -24.57 49.97
N GLN A 172 25.19 -23.33 49.58
CA GLN A 172 26.15 -22.22 49.71
C GLN A 172 26.03 -21.47 51.04
N THR A 173 24.84 -21.43 51.63
CA THR A 173 24.55 -20.63 52.84
C THR A 173 24.14 -21.50 54.04
N GLY A 174 23.76 -22.76 53.82
CA GLY A 174 23.18 -23.62 54.85
C GLY A 174 21.77 -23.22 55.28
N ARG A 175 21.13 -22.25 54.61
CA ARG A 175 19.77 -21.81 54.93
C ARG A 175 18.75 -22.84 54.45
N THR A 176 17.81 -23.21 55.33
CA THR A 176 16.62 -23.97 54.96
C THR A 176 15.60 -23.02 54.34
N ILE A 177 15.28 -23.23 53.07
CA ILE A 177 14.30 -22.46 52.30
C ILE A 177 13.13 -23.37 51.90
N MET A 178 11.96 -22.78 51.64
CA MET A 178 10.95 -23.46 50.83
C MET A 178 11.30 -23.18 49.37
N ALA A 179 11.29 -24.22 48.52
CA ALA A 179 11.60 -24.11 47.11
C ALA A 179 10.56 -24.85 46.26
N ALA A 180 10.26 -24.35 45.05
CA ALA A 180 9.44 -25.08 44.09
C ALA A 180 10.19 -26.36 43.63
N ILE A 181 9.49 -27.49 43.57
CA ILE A 181 10.08 -28.81 43.26
C ILE A 181 10.65 -28.83 41.84
N GLU A 182 9.98 -28.19 40.88
CA GLU A 182 10.35 -28.21 39.47
C GLU A 182 11.56 -27.31 39.15
N SER A 183 11.57 -26.07 39.66
CA SER A 183 12.63 -25.10 39.36
C SER A 183 13.78 -25.11 40.38
N GLY A 184 13.52 -25.58 41.61
CA GLY A 184 14.44 -25.48 42.74
C GLY A 184 14.60 -24.05 43.29
N ASN A 185 13.83 -23.08 42.79
CA ASN A 185 13.86 -21.67 43.21
C ASN A 185 13.07 -21.46 44.50
N GLU A 186 13.49 -20.47 45.31
CA GLU A 186 12.82 -20.12 46.57
C GLU A 186 11.37 -19.63 46.34
N VAL A 187 10.46 -20.09 47.21
CA VAL A 187 9.06 -19.65 47.27
C VAL A 187 8.75 -19.02 48.62
N GLU A 188 8.01 -17.92 48.59
CA GLU A 188 7.58 -17.19 49.78
C GLU A 188 6.05 -17.28 49.91
N TRP A 189 5.52 -17.36 51.14
CA TRP A 189 4.08 -17.28 51.35
C TRP A 189 3.63 -15.83 51.23
N ILE A 190 2.76 -15.55 50.27
CA ILE A 190 2.26 -14.21 49.97
C ILE A 190 0.74 -14.21 50.16
N GLU A 191 0.24 -13.29 51.00
CA GLU A 191 -1.18 -12.94 51.12
C GLU A 191 -1.40 -11.54 50.56
N GLU A 192 -2.05 -11.43 49.40
CA GLU A 192 -2.34 -10.16 48.74
C GLU A 192 -3.85 -9.95 48.59
N LYS A 193 -4.33 -8.76 48.97
CA LYS A 193 -5.67 -8.31 48.59
C LYS A 193 -5.62 -7.84 47.14
N ASN A 194 -6.38 -8.49 46.26
CA ASN A 194 -6.41 -8.19 44.83
C ASN A 194 -7.86 -8.05 44.33
N TYR A 195 -8.06 -7.22 43.31
CA TYR A 195 -9.31 -7.11 42.58
C TYR A 195 -9.43 -8.26 41.58
N HIS A 196 -10.60 -8.91 41.56
CA HIS A 196 -10.92 -10.05 40.71
C HIS A 196 -12.08 -9.71 39.75
N PHE A 197 -11.99 -10.19 38.52
CA PHE A 197 -13.02 -10.13 37.49
C PHE A 197 -13.86 -11.41 37.52
N ARG A 198 -15.19 -11.26 37.58
CA ARG A 198 -16.20 -12.32 37.55
C ARG A 198 -16.32 -13.01 36.18
N MET A 199 -15.22 -13.56 35.67
CA MET A 199 -15.16 -14.22 34.37
C MET A 199 -16.05 -15.47 34.30
N THR A 200 -16.20 -16.19 35.42
CA THR A 200 -17.08 -17.36 35.54
C THR A 200 -18.55 -17.04 35.21
N ALA A 201 -19.01 -15.82 35.54
CA ALA A 201 -20.38 -15.36 35.24
C ALA A 201 -20.68 -15.26 33.74
N LEU A 202 -19.66 -15.28 32.88
CA LEU A 202 -19.80 -15.17 31.43
C LEU A 202 -19.64 -16.51 30.69
N LYS A 203 -19.41 -17.62 31.40
CA LYS A 203 -19.19 -18.96 30.83
C LYS A 203 -20.17 -19.33 29.72
N GLU A 204 -21.47 -19.24 30.01
CA GLU A 204 -22.54 -19.63 29.07
C GLU A 204 -22.60 -18.68 27.85
N ARG A 205 -22.32 -17.38 28.04
CA ARG A 205 -22.26 -16.41 26.92
C ARG A 205 -21.08 -16.71 25.99
N LEU A 206 -19.93 -17.09 26.54
CA LEU A 206 -18.75 -17.48 25.79
C LEU A 206 -18.99 -18.78 25.01
N LEU A 207 -19.51 -19.83 25.67
CA LEU A 207 -19.80 -21.11 25.02
C LEU A 207 -20.82 -20.97 23.88
N ALA A 208 -21.94 -20.26 24.11
CA ALA A 208 -22.93 -19.99 23.07
C ALA A 208 -22.36 -19.16 21.90
N PHE A 209 -21.42 -18.25 22.17
CA PHE A 209 -20.73 -17.50 21.12
C PHE A 209 -19.83 -18.40 20.25
N TYR A 210 -19.05 -19.31 20.84
CA TYR A 210 -18.22 -20.24 20.06
C TYR A 210 -19.02 -21.28 19.29
N GLU A 211 -20.18 -21.70 19.81
CA GLU A 211 -21.11 -22.59 19.09
C GLU A 211 -21.71 -21.89 17.87
N ALA A 212 -22.14 -20.63 18.02
CA ALA A 212 -22.69 -19.82 16.93
C ALA A 212 -21.64 -19.39 15.88
N ASN A 213 -20.36 -19.33 16.24
CA ASN A 213 -19.28 -18.85 15.38
C ASN A 213 -18.15 -19.91 15.31
N PRO A 214 -18.37 -21.05 14.61
CA PRO A 214 -17.48 -22.22 14.67
C PRO A 214 -16.07 -22.03 14.09
N ASP A 215 -15.86 -20.98 13.32
CA ASP A 215 -14.61 -20.63 12.63
C ASP A 215 -14.13 -19.21 13.02
N TRP A 216 -14.47 -18.77 14.24
CA TRP A 216 -14.06 -17.48 14.80
C TRP A 216 -12.55 -17.42 15.08
N ILE A 217 -11.98 -18.50 15.61
CA ILE A 217 -10.52 -18.64 15.77
C ILE A 217 -9.97 -19.51 14.64
N VAL A 218 -9.13 -18.92 13.79
CA VAL A 218 -8.43 -19.59 12.70
C VAL A 218 -7.00 -19.92 13.17
N PRO A 219 -6.54 -21.19 13.09
CA PRO A 219 -7.25 -22.37 12.61
C PRO A 219 -8.19 -22.96 13.68
N ARG A 220 -9.27 -23.60 13.24
CA ARG A 220 -10.34 -24.16 14.10
C ARG A 220 -9.87 -25.12 15.20
N ALA A 221 -8.70 -25.74 15.05
CA ALA A 221 -8.07 -26.52 16.13
C ALA A 221 -7.86 -25.69 17.41
N ARG A 222 -7.45 -24.42 17.27
CA ARG A 222 -7.27 -23.47 18.38
C ARG A 222 -8.60 -23.12 19.05
N GLN A 223 -9.69 -23.01 18.27
CA GLN A 223 -11.02 -22.82 18.84
C GLN A 223 -11.43 -24.00 19.73
N LYS A 224 -11.13 -25.24 19.32
CA LYS A 224 -11.41 -26.43 20.14
C LYS A 224 -10.62 -26.42 21.46
N GLU A 225 -9.35 -26.03 21.43
CA GLU A 225 -8.53 -25.85 22.64
C GLU A 225 -9.13 -24.79 23.58
N VAL A 226 -9.58 -23.66 23.04
CA VAL A 226 -10.22 -22.56 23.79
C VAL A 226 -11.57 -23.00 24.39
N VAL A 227 -12.45 -23.63 23.62
CA VAL A 227 -13.74 -24.16 24.11
C VAL A 227 -13.51 -25.20 25.21
N ALA A 228 -12.57 -26.13 25.02
CA ALA A 228 -12.23 -27.13 26.03
C ALA A 228 -11.69 -26.49 27.33
N TRP A 229 -10.97 -25.37 27.23
CA TRP A 229 -10.53 -24.63 28.40
C TRP A 229 -11.70 -23.94 29.13
N VAL A 230 -12.57 -23.23 28.41
CA VAL A 230 -13.75 -22.54 28.98
C VAL A 230 -14.73 -23.52 29.62
N SER A 231 -14.94 -24.69 29.04
CA SER A 231 -15.82 -25.72 29.60
C SER A 231 -15.33 -26.26 30.94
N ASN A 232 -14.02 -26.46 31.10
CA ASN A 232 -13.45 -27.27 32.19
C ASN A 232 -12.65 -26.49 33.24
N ASN A 233 -12.02 -25.37 32.88
CA ASN A 233 -11.01 -24.67 33.70
C ASN A 233 -11.25 -23.15 33.82
N LEU A 234 -12.49 -22.68 33.60
CA LEU A 234 -12.81 -21.27 33.70
C LEU A 234 -12.92 -20.84 35.18
N GLU A 235 -12.03 -19.94 35.59
CA GLU A 235 -11.96 -19.36 36.94
C GLU A 235 -12.11 -17.83 36.87
N ASP A 236 -12.35 -17.17 38.02
CA ASP A 236 -12.34 -15.71 38.09
C ASP A 236 -10.91 -15.16 38.05
N LEU A 237 -10.69 -14.10 37.27
CA LEU A 237 -9.35 -13.61 36.94
C LEU A 237 -8.90 -12.53 37.93
N SER A 238 -7.72 -12.68 38.53
CA SER A 238 -7.10 -11.61 39.33
C SER A 238 -6.55 -10.49 38.43
N ILE A 239 -7.20 -9.32 38.48
CA ILE A 239 -7.00 -8.16 37.58
C ILE A 239 -6.26 -6.97 38.22
N SER A 240 -5.79 -7.07 39.46
CA SER A 240 -4.83 -6.11 40.04
C SER A 240 -3.66 -6.79 40.73
N ARG A 241 -2.59 -6.03 41.02
CA ARG A 241 -1.44 -6.42 41.83
C ARG A 241 -1.07 -5.28 42.78
N PRO A 242 -0.54 -5.55 43.98
CA PRO A 242 -0.11 -4.48 44.89
C PRO A 242 1.11 -3.73 44.36
N VAL A 243 1.14 -2.43 44.58
CA VAL A 243 2.19 -1.52 44.11
C VAL A 243 3.57 -1.86 44.66
N GLN A 244 3.65 -2.39 45.88
CA GLN A 244 4.90 -2.84 46.51
C GLN A 244 5.62 -3.93 45.68
N ARG A 245 4.84 -4.69 44.90
CA ARG A 245 5.31 -5.75 44.01
C ARG A 245 5.43 -5.29 42.56
N LEU A 246 4.50 -4.45 42.09
CA LEU A 246 4.47 -3.92 40.73
C LEU A 246 4.07 -2.43 40.73
N ASP A 247 5.07 -1.56 40.69
CA ASP A 247 4.90 -0.10 40.64
C ASP A 247 4.67 0.38 39.19
N TRP A 248 5.28 -0.31 38.23
CA TRP A 248 5.27 0.03 36.80
C TRP A 248 4.04 -0.53 36.04
N GLY A 249 2.94 0.21 36.11
CA GLY A 249 1.71 -0.05 35.35
C GLY A 249 0.62 1.01 35.57
N VAL A 250 -0.53 0.84 34.92
CA VAL A 250 -1.69 1.72 35.11
C VAL A 250 -2.29 1.51 36.50
N ARG A 251 -2.52 2.59 37.25
CA ARG A 251 -3.11 2.51 38.61
C ARG A 251 -4.60 2.18 38.55
N VAL A 252 -5.08 1.44 39.54
CA VAL A 252 -6.50 1.20 39.76
C VAL A 252 -7.19 2.53 40.11
N PRO A 253 -8.26 2.93 39.40
CA PRO A 253 -9.09 4.06 39.80
C PRO A 253 -9.60 3.93 41.23
N ASP A 254 -9.46 5.01 42.00
CA ASP A 254 -9.82 5.13 43.42
C ASP A 254 -8.97 4.31 44.41
N ASP A 255 -7.99 3.51 43.96
CA ASP A 255 -7.08 2.75 44.84
C ASP A 255 -5.61 2.88 44.38
N PRO A 256 -4.84 3.84 44.94
CA PRO A 256 -3.44 4.04 44.57
C PRO A 256 -2.49 2.95 45.07
N THR A 257 -2.97 2.01 45.90
CA THR A 257 -2.18 0.87 46.41
C THR A 257 -2.12 -0.29 45.42
N GLN A 258 -2.91 -0.23 44.35
CA GLN A 258 -3.07 -1.30 43.36
C GLN A 258 -2.76 -0.82 41.94
N THR A 259 -2.10 -1.71 41.19
CA THR A 259 -1.79 -1.58 39.77
C THR A 259 -2.65 -2.56 38.98
N ILE A 260 -3.26 -2.11 37.89
CA ILE A 260 -4.06 -2.95 36.98
C ILE A 260 -3.15 -4.02 36.36
N TYR A 261 -3.67 -5.24 36.27
CA TYR A 261 -2.94 -6.36 35.67
C TYR A 261 -2.65 -6.10 34.19
N VAL A 262 -1.37 -6.23 33.81
CA VAL A 262 -0.85 -5.92 32.47
C VAL A 262 -1.67 -6.53 31.32
N TRP A 263 -2.26 -7.71 31.48
CA TRP A 263 -3.08 -8.30 30.40
C TRP A 263 -4.45 -7.63 30.20
N VAL A 264 -5.01 -6.98 31.22
CA VAL A 264 -6.26 -6.21 31.06
C VAL A 264 -5.96 -4.91 30.31
N ASP A 265 -4.94 -4.18 30.79
CA ASP A 265 -4.33 -3.00 30.17
C ASP A 265 -3.99 -3.28 28.69
N ALA A 266 -3.12 -4.26 28.44
CA ALA A 266 -2.68 -4.66 27.11
C ALA A 266 -3.84 -5.05 26.17
N LEU A 267 -4.87 -5.78 26.63
CA LEU A 267 -5.98 -6.16 25.75
C LEU A 267 -6.83 -4.96 25.29
N ILE A 268 -6.89 -3.88 26.09
CA ILE A 268 -7.66 -2.67 25.77
C ILE A 268 -6.98 -1.85 24.64
N ASN A 269 -5.70 -2.11 24.31
CA ASN A 269 -4.99 -1.39 23.22
C ASN A 269 -5.78 -1.40 21.89
N TYR A 270 -6.43 -2.53 21.59
CA TYR A 270 -7.14 -2.77 20.33
C TYR A 270 -8.37 -1.88 20.14
N ILE A 271 -8.96 -1.39 21.24
CA ILE A 271 -10.14 -0.53 21.18
C ILE A 271 -9.76 0.95 21.37
N THR A 272 -8.63 1.24 22.03
CA THR A 272 -8.11 2.60 22.26
C THR A 272 -7.94 3.38 20.96
N LYS A 273 -7.07 2.93 20.04
CA LYS A 273 -6.84 3.68 18.77
C LYS A 273 -8.02 3.59 17.79
N ALA A 274 -9.00 2.73 18.06
CA ALA A 274 -10.29 2.74 17.37
C ALA A 274 -11.26 3.81 17.91
N GLY A 275 -10.86 4.59 18.93
CA GLY A 275 -11.57 5.77 19.43
C GLY A 275 -12.23 5.62 20.80
N PHE A 276 -12.10 4.47 21.48
CA PHE A 276 -12.66 4.28 22.82
C PHE A 276 -11.80 4.98 23.89
N PRO A 277 -12.38 5.69 24.86
CA PRO A 277 -13.82 5.79 25.16
C PRO A 277 -14.53 6.96 24.47
N GLY A 278 -13.80 7.84 23.76
CA GLY A 278 -14.30 9.07 23.13
C GLY A 278 -15.14 8.89 21.87
N TRP A 279 -15.87 7.79 21.72
CA TRP A 279 -16.71 7.55 20.54
C TRP A 279 -17.88 8.53 20.45
N ARG A 280 -18.10 9.05 19.24
CA ARG A 280 -19.29 9.84 18.91
C ARG A 280 -20.49 8.88 18.73
N PRO A 281 -21.65 9.12 19.37
CA PRO A 281 -22.82 8.25 19.22
C PRO A 281 -23.23 8.04 17.76
N GLY A 282 -23.37 6.78 17.34
CA GLY A 282 -23.67 6.37 15.97
C GLY A 282 -22.47 6.39 15.01
N ARG A 283 -21.27 6.70 15.50
CA ARG A 283 -19.99 6.79 14.74
C ARG A 283 -18.86 5.98 15.40
N GLU A 284 -19.20 5.04 16.26
CA GLU A 284 -18.28 4.13 16.98
C GLU A 284 -17.39 3.30 16.03
N HIS A 285 -17.86 3.15 14.78
CA HIS A 285 -17.24 2.36 13.72
C HIS A 285 -16.24 3.16 12.86
N GLU A 286 -16.14 4.49 13.01
CA GLU A 286 -15.22 5.33 12.20
C GLU A 286 -13.75 4.90 12.39
N GLY A 287 -13.34 4.60 13.63
CA GLY A 287 -12.01 4.05 13.95
C GLY A 287 -11.85 2.56 13.66
N GLY A 288 -12.83 1.93 13.01
CA GLY A 288 -12.77 0.54 12.55
C GLY A 288 -13.18 -0.53 13.56
N TRP A 289 -13.64 -0.20 14.76
CA TRP A 289 -14.14 -1.22 15.70
C TRP A 289 -15.52 -1.79 15.28
N PRO A 290 -15.79 -3.11 15.42
CA PRO A 290 -14.86 -4.17 15.83
C PRO A 290 -13.81 -4.52 14.77
N ALA A 291 -12.63 -4.94 15.24
CA ALA A 291 -11.58 -5.50 14.40
C ALA A 291 -12.12 -6.63 13.52
N ASP A 292 -11.84 -6.58 12.21
CA ASP A 292 -12.16 -7.67 11.28
C ASP A 292 -11.25 -8.87 11.55
N VAL A 293 -9.94 -8.64 11.80
CA VAL A 293 -8.99 -9.71 12.16
C VAL A 293 -8.02 -9.24 13.26
N GLN A 294 -7.91 -9.99 14.34
CA GLN A 294 -6.78 -9.87 15.28
C GLN A 294 -5.74 -10.95 14.96
N VAL A 295 -4.52 -10.55 14.59
CA VAL A 295 -3.40 -11.47 14.33
C VAL A 295 -2.63 -11.69 15.62
N ILE A 296 -2.46 -12.95 16.02
CA ILE A 296 -1.75 -13.34 17.25
C ILE A 296 -0.91 -14.61 17.08
N GLY A 297 0.06 -14.81 17.98
CA GLY A 297 0.76 -16.10 18.12
C GLY A 297 -0.02 -17.08 18.99
N LYS A 298 0.12 -18.38 18.73
CA LYS A 298 -0.54 -19.47 19.47
C LYS A 298 -0.32 -19.46 21.00
N ASP A 299 0.75 -18.83 21.50
CA ASP A 299 1.04 -18.70 22.94
C ASP A 299 -0.03 -17.86 23.66
N ILE A 300 -0.57 -16.85 22.98
CA ILE A 300 -1.43 -15.83 23.58
C ILE A 300 -2.91 -16.01 23.23
N VAL A 301 -3.26 -17.17 22.65
CA VAL A 301 -4.62 -17.52 22.22
C VAL A 301 -5.62 -17.61 23.37
N ARG A 302 -5.18 -17.94 24.60
CA ARG A 302 -6.08 -17.95 25.77
C ARG A 302 -6.54 -16.54 26.18
N PHE A 303 -5.63 -15.56 26.16
CA PHE A 303 -5.96 -14.17 26.50
C PHE A 303 -6.96 -13.58 25.50
N HIS A 304 -6.74 -13.81 24.20
CA HIS A 304 -7.60 -13.27 23.13
C HIS A 304 -8.85 -14.09 22.87
N GLY A 305 -8.77 -15.41 23.07
CA GLY A 305 -9.86 -16.35 22.86
C GLY A 305 -10.74 -16.56 24.09
N VAL A 306 -10.39 -16.03 25.27
CA VAL A 306 -11.21 -16.15 26.49
C VAL A 306 -11.33 -14.84 27.24
N TYR A 307 -10.21 -14.25 27.68
CA TYR A 307 -10.26 -13.10 28.58
C TYR A 307 -10.79 -11.86 27.85
N TRP A 308 -10.34 -11.63 26.62
CA TRP A 308 -10.79 -10.50 25.80
C TRP A 308 -12.28 -10.53 25.46
N PRO A 309 -12.86 -11.63 24.91
CA PRO A 309 -14.29 -11.68 24.68
C PRO A 309 -15.09 -11.62 25.99
N ALA A 310 -14.57 -12.14 27.11
CA ALA A 310 -15.23 -11.98 28.41
C ALA A 310 -15.26 -10.51 28.87
N LEU A 311 -14.14 -9.78 28.81
CA LEU A 311 -14.06 -8.37 29.15
C LEU A 311 -15.00 -7.51 28.27
N LEU A 312 -15.04 -7.78 26.97
CA LEU A 312 -15.95 -7.09 26.05
C LEU A 312 -17.43 -7.45 26.31
N MET A 313 -17.75 -8.73 26.56
CA MET A 313 -19.12 -9.16 26.90
C MET A 313 -19.62 -8.58 28.22
N ALA A 314 -18.76 -8.38 29.21
CA ALA A 314 -19.12 -7.71 30.46
C ALA A 314 -19.64 -6.28 30.22
N LEU A 315 -19.07 -5.59 29.22
CA LEU A 315 -19.43 -4.23 28.83
C LEU A 315 -20.44 -4.17 27.66
N ASP A 316 -20.87 -5.32 27.14
CA ASP A 316 -21.69 -5.47 25.93
C ASP A 316 -21.11 -4.77 24.68
N LEU A 317 -19.78 -4.70 24.62
CA LEU A 317 -19.03 -4.16 23.48
C LEU A 317 -18.98 -5.17 22.32
N PRO A 318 -18.96 -4.73 21.05
CA PRO A 318 -18.81 -5.61 19.89
C PRO A 318 -17.52 -6.43 19.97
N LEU A 319 -17.59 -7.71 19.63
CA LEU A 319 -16.44 -8.62 19.59
C LEU A 319 -15.70 -8.51 18.24
N PRO A 320 -14.38 -8.77 18.19
CA PRO A 320 -13.64 -8.95 16.94
C PRO A 320 -14.32 -10.00 16.05
N LYS A 321 -14.29 -9.82 14.72
CA LYS A 321 -14.95 -10.76 13.79
C LYS A 321 -14.19 -12.08 13.63
N GLN A 322 -12.85 -12.05 13.64
CA GLN A 322 -11.99 -13.24 13.59
C GLN A 322 -10.70 -13.05 14.39
N LEU A 323 -10.15 -14.16 14.88
CA LEU A 323 -8.88 -14.26 15.59
C LEU A 323 -7.93 -15.22 14.84
N LEU A 324 -6.87 -14.69 14.23
CA LEU A 324 -5.87 -15.47 13.50
C LEU A 324 -4.71 -15.85 14.42
N SER A 325 -4.69 -17.10 14.87
CA SER A 325 -3.66 -17.66 15.75
C SER A 325 -2.60 -18.43 14.95
N HIS A 326 -1.53 -17.74 14.56
CA HIS A 326 -0.42 -18.34 13.81
C HIS A 326 0.54 -19.17 14.68
N ALA A 327 1.32 -20.03 14.03
CA ALA A 327 2.29 -20.91 14.65
C ALA A 327 3.64 -20.19 14.91
N HIS A 328 4.62 -20.90 15.49
CA HIS A 328 5.94 -20.33 15.77
C HIS A 328 6.92 -20.54 14.63
N TRP A 329 7.85 -19.59 14.53
CA TRP A 329 9.12 -19.82 13.85
C TRP A 329 10.11 -20.47 14.82
N THR A 330 10.73 -21.55 14.38
CA THR A 330 11.79 -22.29 15.07
C THR A 330 13.14 -22.05 14.38
N LEU A 331 14.23 -22.39 15.06
CA LEU A 331 15.57 -22.48 14.48
C LEU A 331 16.15 -23.85 14.84
N GLY A 332 16.41 -24.69 13.84
CA GLY A 332 16.84 -26.08 14.07
C GLY A 332 15.78 -26.89 14.81
N LYS A 333 14.49 -26.65 14.51
CA LYS A 333 13.29 -27.24 15.14
C LYS A 333 13.12 -26.93 16.63
N LYS A 334 13.90 -26.01 17.21
CA LYS A 334 13.69 -25.49 18.57
C LYS A 334 13.02 -24.12 18.51
N LYS A 335 12.07 -23.84 19.41
CA LYS A 335 11.46 -22.50 19.52
C LYS A 335 12.56 -21.45 19.71
N MET A 336 12.46 -20.35 18.98
CA MET A 336 13.36 -19.21 19.21
C MET A 336 13.07 -18.57 20.57
N SER A 337 14.10 -18.43 21.41
CA SER A 337 14.01 -17.71 22.67
C SER A 337 15.31 -16.97 22.98
N LYS A 338 15.18 -15.80 23.61
CA LYS A 338 16.32 -14.95 23.98
C LYS A 338 17.25 -15.65 24.98
N SER A 339 16.71 -16.49 25.87
CA SER A 339 17.46 -17.29 26.85
C SER A 339 18.30 -18.41 26.24
N LEU A 340 17.88 -18.98 25.09
CA LEU A 340 18.64 -20.01 24.38
C LEU A 340 19.65 -19.42 23.35
N GLY A 341 19.70 -18.09 23.19
CA GLY A 341 20.58 -17.43 22.23
C GLY A 341 20.29 -17.73 20.74
N ASN A 342 19.21 -18.46 20.44
CA ASN A 342 18.89 -18.96 19.10
C ASN A 342 17.94 -18.04 18.31
N VAL A 343 17.86 -16.76 18.66
CA VAL A 343 16.98 -15.78 18.00
C VAL A 343 17.61 -15.21 16.74
N VAL A 344 16.85 -15.17 15.64
CA VAL A 344 17.28 -14.50 14.40
C VAL A 344 16.90 -13.01 14.48
N ASN A 345 17.91 -12.14 14.28
CA ASN A 345 17.73 -10.69 14.18
C ASN A 345 17.07 -10.34 12.83
N PRO A 346 15.87 -9.70 12.82
CA PRO A 346 15.15 -9.40 11.59
C PRO A 346 15.86 -8.34 10.74
N PHE A 347 16.59 -7.39 11.34
CA PHE A 347 17.33 -6.37 10.60
C PHE A 347 18.42 -7.01 9.72
N PHE A 348 19.22 -7.92 10.30
CA PHE A 348 20.23 -8.68 9.54
C PHE A 348 19.62 -9.65 8.53
N ALA A 349 18.41 -10.16 8.76
CA ALA A 349 17.72 -11.00 7.78
C ALA A 349 17.23 -10.17 6.57
N VAL A 350 16.68 -8.98 6.80
CA VAL A 350 16.23 -8.05 5.74
C VAL A 350 17.42 -7.49 4.96
N ASP A 351 18.48 -7.05 5.64
CA ASP A 351 19.72 -6.56 5.04
C ASP A 351 20.37 -7.62 4.13
N ARG A 352 20.49 -8.86 4.62
CA ARG A 352 21.13 -9.96 3.88
C ARG A 352 20.34 -10.44 2.66
N TRP A 353 19.02 -10.52 2.74
CA TRP A 353 18.18 -11.19 1.73
C TRP A 353 17.33 -10.23 0.89
N GLY A 354 17.24 -8.96 1.30
CA GLY A 354 16.32 -7.97 0.76
C GLY A 354 14.92 -8.09 1.36
N LEU A 355 14.25 -6.93 1.44
CA LEU A 355 12.91 -6.76 2.01
C LEU A 355 11.89 -7.78 1.47
N ASP A 356 11.61 -7.70 0.17
CA ASP A 356 10.52 -8.49 -0.44
C ASP A 356 10.80 -9.99 -0.46
N THR A 357 12.07 -10.41 -0.54
CA THR A 357 12.46 -11.81 -0.39
C THR A 357 12.10 -12.34 0.99
N MET A 358 12.37 -11.56 2.05
CA MET A 358 12.00 -11.91 3.41
C MET A 358 10.49 -11.91 3.61
N ARG A 359 9.77 -10.90 3.09
CA ARG A 359 8.31 -10.84 3.14
C ARG A 359 7.67 -12.05 2.47
N TYR A 360 8.12 -12.35 1.24
CA TYR A 360 7.71 -13.52 0.48
C TYR A 360 7.98 -14.81 1.24
N PHE A 361 9.22 -15.06 1.67
CA PHE A 361 9.60 -16.27 2.40
C PHE A 361 8.72 -16.49 3.63
N MET A 362 8.49 -15.44 4.42
CA MET A 362 7.72 -15.55 5.65
C MET A 362 6.23 -15.77 5.42
N MET A 363 5.62 -15.21 4.37
CA MET A 363 4.22 -15.52 4.02
C MET A 363 4.08 -16.89 3.33
N ARG A 364 5.09 -17.29 2.55
CA ARG A 364 5.06 -18.49 1.72
C ARG A 364 5.36 -19.77 2.50
N ASP A 365 6.28 -19.75 3.46
CA ASP A 365 6.66 -20.92 4.26
C ASP A 365 6.29 -20.75 5.75
N GLY A 366 5.80 -19.58 6.17
CA GLY A 366 5.26 -19.36 7.51
C GLY A 366 4.04 -20.22 7.81
N GLY A 367 3.99 -20.71 9.04
CA GLY A 367 2.98 -21.62 9.52
C GLY A 367 1.83 -20.94 10.26
N ILE A 368 0.59 -21.30 9.89
CA ILE A 368 -0.61 -20.92 10.65
C ILE A 368 -0.96 -22.01 11.69
N GLU A 369 -1.08 -23.27 11.25
CA GLU A 369 -1.41 -24.40 12.14
C GLU A 369 -0.18 -25.05 12.80
N LYS A 370 0.88 -25.26 12.01
CA LYS A 370 2.10 -26.00 12.39
C LYS A 370 3.31 -25.08 12.37
N ASP A 371 4.26 -25.31 13.26
CA ASP A 371 5.48 -24.49 13.35
C ASP A 371 6.34 -24.61 12.08
N ALA A 372 7.01 -23.52 11.71
CA ALA A 372 7.90 -23.41 10.56
C ALA A 372 9.34 -23.19 11.03
N ASP A 373 10.34 -23.73 10.32
CA ASP A 373 11.76 -23.55 10.67
C ASP A 373 12.38 -22.45 9.80
N TYR A 374 13.13 -21.55 10.43
CA TYR A 374 13.95 -20.58 9.72
C TYR A 374 15.30 -21.20 9.40
N GLU A 375 15.63 -21.32 8.12
CA GLU A 375 16.96 -21.74 7.67
C GLU A 375 17.38 -20.93 6.44
N ASN A 376 18.64 -20.47 6.41
CA ASN A 376 19.19 -19.72 5.28
C ASN A 376 19.09 -20.50 3.95
N SER A 377 19.22 -21.83 3.98
CA SER A 377 19.08 -22.69 2.79
C SER A 377 17.66 -22.66 2.22
N LEU A 378 16.63 -22.56 3.08
CA LEU A 378 15.22 -22.48 2.67
C LEU A 378 14.92 -21.12 2.02
N VAL A 379 15.49 -20.03 2.55
CA VAL A 379 15.39 -18.69 1.93
C VAL A 379 16.02 -18.71 0.53
N ILE A 380 17.24 -19.25 0.39
CA ILE A 380 17.91 -19.41 -0.90
C ILE A 380 17.06 -20.27 -1.86
N ALA A 381 16.56 -21.42 -1.41
CA ALA A 381 15.78 -22.33 -2.24
C ALA A 381 14.46 -21.71 -2.74
N ARG A 382 13.77 -20.91 -1.91
CA ARG A 382 12.57 -20.16 -2.29
C ARG A 382 12.89 -19.02 -3.24
N TYR A 383 13.97 -18.28 -3.01
CA TYR A 383 14.44 -17.25 -3.93
C TYR A 383 14.77 -17.84 -5.31
N GLN A 384 15.58 -18.90 -5.38
CA GLN A 384 16.01 -19.52 -6.63
C GLN A 384 14.83 -20.16 -7.38
N LYS A 385 13.99 -20.95 -6.71
CA LYS A 385 12.90 -21.69 -7.37
C LYS A 385 11.73 -20.79 -7.73
N ASP A 386 11.22 -20.04 -6.76
CA ASP A 386 9.94 -19.35 -6.92
C ASP A 386 10.17 -17.95 -7.53
N LEU A 387 11.04 -17.14 -6.92
CA LEU A 387 11.23 -15.74 -7.36
C LEU A 387 12.07 -15.64 -8.64
N GLN A 388 13.23 -16.30 -8.70
CA GLN A 388 14.13 -16.23 -9.86
C GLN A 388 13.65 -17.10 -11.01
N SER A 389 13.42 -18.41 -10.79
CA SER A 389 13.12 -19.36 -11.88
C SER A 389 11.67 -19.36 -12.34
N THR A 390 10.71 -18.88 -11.53
CA THR A 390 9.29 -18.82 -11.94
C THR A 390 8.90 -17.40 -12.32
N VAL A 391 8.90 -16.45 -11.38
CA VAL A 391 8.46 -15.06 -11.63
C VAL A 391 9.42 -14.31 -12.54
N GLY A 392 10.69 -14.18 -12.12
CA GLY A 392 11.70 -13.38 -12.81
C GLY A 392 12.07 -13.93 -14.19
N ASN A 393 12.17 -15.25 -14.32
CA ASN A 393 12.39 -15.91 -15.61
C ASN A 393 11.25 -15.64 -16.60
N LEU A 394 9.98 -15.75 -16.16
CA LEU A 394 8.85 -15.49 -17.05
C LEU A 394 8.82 -14.03 -17.50
N MET A 395 9.00 -13.10 -16.55
CA MET A 395 9.08 -11.67 -16.86
C MET A 395 10.22 -11.35 -17.85
N ASN A 396 11.42 -11.88 -17.62
CA ASN A 396 12.54 -11.71 -18.54
C ASN A 396 12.26 -12.31 -19.93
N ARG A 397 11.55 -13.45 -20.01
CA ARG A 397 11.15 -14.05 -21.29
C ARG A 397 10.15 -13.17 -22.03
N VAL A 398 9.08 -12.69 -21.40
CA VAL A 398 8.04 -11.90 -22.09
C VAL A 398 8.53 -10.49 -22.44
N ALA A 399 9.17 -9.77 -21.51
CA ALA A 399 9.48 -8.35 -21.64
C ALA A 399 10.92 -8.04 -22.09
N LYS A 400 11.93 -8.85 -21.73
CA LYS A 400 13.35 -8.55 -22.01
C LYS A 400 13.95 -9.37 -23.17
N SER A 401 13.11 -9.88 -24.06
CA SER A 401 13.55 -10.59 -25.25
C SER A 401 14.12 -9.64 -26.30
N LYS A 402 15.19 -10.05 -27.00
CA LYS A 402 15.71 -9.34 -28.18
C LYS A 402 14.99 -9.71 -29.48
N LYS A 403 14.11 -10.71 -29.45
CA LYS A 403 13.45 -11.29 -30.65
C LYS A 403 12.04 -10.75 -30.92
N TRP A 404 11.45 -10.03 -29.98
CA TRP A 404 10.14 -9.39 -30.09
C TRP A 404 10.09 -8.22 -29.10
N LYS A 405 9.23 -7.24 -29.37
CA LYS A 405 8.87 -6.20 -28.37
C LYS A 405 7.52 -6.58 -27.78
N LEU A 406 7.39 -6.51 -26.45
CA LEU A 406 6.13 -6.86 -25.77
C LEU A 406 4.96 -6.01 -26.28
N ARG A 407 5.20 -4.70 -26.52
CA ARG A 407 4.22 -3.78 -27.09
C ARG A 407 3.53 -4.31 -28.34
N ASP A 408 4.29 -4.88 -29.26
CA ASP A 408 3.78 -5.34 -30.56
C ASP A 408 2.72 -6.46 -30.37
N SER A 409 2.90 -7.31 -29.35
CA SER A 409 1.93 -8.34 -28.95
C SER A 409 0.69 -7.78 -28.24
N VAL A 410 0.84 -6.70 -27.48
CA VAL A 410 -0.29 -6.00 -26.83
C VAL A 410 -1.14 -5.26 -27.87
N VAL A 411 -0.51 -4.59 -28.84
CA VAL A 411 -1.19 -3.93 -29.96
C VAL A 411 -1.94 -4.96 -30.81
N TRP A 412 -1.30 -6.07 -31.17
CA TRP A 412 -1.96 -7.19 -31.86
C TRP A 412 -3.22 -7.69 -31.11
N ALA A 413 -3.15 -7.82 -29.78
CA ALA A 413 -4.29 -8.25 -28.98
C ALA A 413 -5.41 -7.19 -28.94
N ALA A 414 -5.07 -5.90 -28.89
CA ALA A 414 -6.01 -4.80 -28.93
C ALA A 414 -6.75 -4.73 -30.28
N GLU A 415 -6.02 -4.82 -31.39
CA GLU A 415 -6.59 -4.87 -32.75
C GLU A 415 -7.57 -6.03 -32.91
N LYS A 416 -7.20 -7.24 -32.45
CA LYS A 416 -8.07 -8.42 -32.47
C LYS A 416 -9.28 -8.32 -31.54
N SER A 417 -9.22 -7.48 -30.52
CA SER A 417 -10.36 -7.19 -29.63
C SER A 417 -11.32 -6.13 -30.20
N GLY A 418 -10.84 -5.28 -31.13
CA GLY A 418 -11.56 -4.13 -31.67
C GLY A 418 -12.52 -4.40 -32.84
N GLY A 419 -12.31 -5.46 -33.63
CA GLY A 419 -13.28 -5.83 -34.68
C GLY A 419 -12.87 -6.92 -35.67
N GLY A 420 -13.85 -7.73 -36.08
CA GLY A 420 -13.81 -8.48 -37.34
C GLY A 420 -13.25 -9.91 -37.29
N ALA A 421 -14.16 -10.88 -37.22
CA ALA A 421 -13.97 -12.34 -37.37
C ALA A 421 -13.21 -13.07 -36.23
N PRO A 422 -13.69 -14.25 -35.79
CA PRO A 422 -12.97 -15.07 -34.82
C PRO A 422 -11.66 -15.58 -35.42
N THR A 423 -10.55 -15.45 -34.68
CA THR A 423 -9.29 -16.08 -35.03
C THR A 423 -9.47 -17.59 -35.12
N ARG A 424 -9.22 -18.15 -36.32
CA ARG A 424 -9.13 -19.61 -36.52
C ARG A 424 -7.89 -20.23 -35.88
N HIS A 425 -6.92 -19.39 -35.56
CA HIS A 425 -5.68 -19.76 -34.88
C HIS A 425 -5.97 -19.72 -33.38
N LYS A 426 -5.80 -20.88 -32.74
CA LYS A 426 -5.57 -21.00 -31.30
C LYS A 426 -4.28 -21.77 -31.16
N VAL A 427 -3.27 -21.16 -30.54
CA VAL A 427 -2.09 -21.93 -30.16
C VAL A 427 -2.50 -22.94 -29.08
N GLU A 428 -1.97 -24.16 -29.15
CA GLU A 428 -2.28 -25.22 -28.20
C GLU A 428 -1.89 -24.76 -26.77
N GLY A 429 -2.83 -24.85 -25.82
CA GLY A 429 -2.65 -24.36 -24.45
C GLY A 429 -3.08 -22.91 -24.18
N SER A 430 -3.43 -22.11 -25.21
CA SER A 430 -3.82 -20.70 -25.02
C SER A 430 -5.10 -20.55 -24.18
N GLU A 431 -6.13 -21.35 -24.47
CA GLU A 431 -7.42 -21.26 -23.76
C GLU A 431 -7.27 -21.76 -22.30
N GLU A 432 -6.52 -22.85 -22.10
CA GLU A 432 -6.21 -23.39 -20.78
C GLU A 432 -5.47 -22.35 -19.93
N LEU A 433 -4.46 -21.66 -20.50
CA LEU A 433 -3.75 -20.60 -19.80
C LEU A 433 -4.68 -19.42 -19.49
N LYS A 434 -5.52 -18.97 -20.43
CA LYS A 434 -6.48 -17.90 -20.20
C LYS A 434 -7.42 -18.22 -19.03
N VAL A 435 -7.98 -19.42 -18.99
CA VAL A 435 -8.86 -19.88 -17.90
C VAL A 435 -8.12 -19.89 -16.56
N LEU A 436 -6.84 -20.28 -16.53
CA LEU A 436 -6.01 -20.22 -15.32
C LEU A 436 -5.72 -18.78 -14.86
N VAL A 437 -5.52 -17.83 -15.80
CA VAL A 437 -5.31 -16.41 -15.48
C VAL A 437 -6.59 -15.77 -14.94
N ASP A 438 -7.74 -15.97 -15.59
CA ASP A 438 -9.04 -15.48 -15.12
C ASP A 438 -9.42 -16.09 -13.75
N GLY A 439 -9.06 -17.35 -13.50
CA GLY A 439 -9.24 -18.03 -12.22
C GLY A 439 -8.26 -17.59 -11.11
N MET A 440 -7.21 -16.85 -11.44
CA MET A 440 -6.13 -16.52 -10.49
C MET A 440 -6.59 -15.61 -9.35
N ALA A 441 -7.25 -14.48 -9.67
CA ALA A 441 -7.70 -13.51 -8.68
C ALA A 441 -8.81 -14.05 -7.75
N PRO A 442 -9.85 -14.76 -8.24
CA PRO A 442 -10.85 -15.39 -7.37
C PRO A 442 -10.25 -16.44 -6.43
N THR A 443 -9.36 -17.31 -6.93
CA THR A 443 -8.72 -18.36 -6.13
C THR A 443 -7.82 -17.76 -5.04
N MET A 444 -7.08 -16.70 -5.36
CA MET A 444 -6.28 -15.99 -4.36
C MET A 444 -7.17 -15.31 -3.31
N SER A 445 -8.28 -14.69 -3.73
CA SER A 445 -9.23 -14.08 -2.76
C SER A 445 -9.79 -15.11 -1.81
N GLN A 446 -10.25 -16.27 -2.28
CA GLN A 446 -10.76 -17.32 -1.41
C GLN A 446 -9.75 -17.66 -0.30
N HIS A 447 -8.50 -17.95 -0.65
CA HIS A 447 -7.47 -18.29 0.35
C HIS A 447 -7.09 -17.13 1.27
N MET A 448 -7.15 -15.88 0.80
CA MET A 448 -6.91 -14.70 1.64
C MET A 448 -8.08 -14.42 2.59
N ASP A 449 -9.32 -14.63 2.14
CA ASP A 449 -10.54 -14.52 2.94
C ASP A 449 -10.64 -15.69 3.97
N GLU A 450 -10.02 -16.85 3.68
CA GLU A 450 -9.73 -17.97 4.61
C GLU A 450 -8.54 -17.70 5.56
N LEU A 451 -7.90 -16.52 5.50
CA LEU A 451 -6.71 -16.13 6.26
C LEU A 451 -5.48 -17.04 6.05
N ASN A 452 -5.34 -17.61 4.84
CA ASN A 452 -4.29 -18.54 4.44
C ASN A 452 -3.43 -17.97 3.29
N PRO A 453 -2.54 -16.99 3.57
CA PRO A 453 -1.67 -16.39 2.55
C PRO A 453 -0.69 -17.41 1.93
N ASN A 454 -0.39 -18.50 2.63
CA ASN A 454 0.48 -19.56 2.15
C ASN A 454 -0.13 -20.28 0.93
N ALA A 455 -1.42 -20.65 1.01
CA ALA A 455 -2.16 -21.22 -0.12
C ALA A 455 -2.40 -20.17 -1.22
N ALA A 456 -2.74 -18.94 -0.84
CA ALA A 456 -2.96 -17.82 -1.76
C ALA A 456 -1.75 -17.53 -2.67
N ILE A 457 -0.53 -17.54 -2.11
CA ILE A 457 0.71 -17.35 -2.89
C ILE A 457 0.99 -18.56 -3.79
N ARG A 458 0.71 -19.79 -3.32
CA ARG A 458 0.92 -21.01 -4.10
C ARG A 458 0.02 -21.09 -5.33
N SER A 459 -1.22 -20.64 -5.27
CA SER A 459 -2.14 -20.66 -6.42
C SER A 459 -1.67 -19.70 -7.53
N VAL A 460 -1.20 -18.50 -7.19
CA VAL A 460 -0.60 -17.57 -8.16
C VAL A 460 0.66 -18.16 -8.82
N LEU A 461 1.56 -18.76 -8.03
CA LEU A 461 2.78 -19.38 -8.55
C LEU A 461 2.51 -20.61 -9.43
N HIS A 462 1.42 -21.34 -9.18
CA HIS A 462 0.98 -22.42 -10.05
C HIS A 462 0.66 -21.88 -11.45
N VAL A 463 -0.13 -20.80 -11.56
CA VAL A 463 -0.45 -20.19 -12.87
C VAL A 463 0.81 -19.67 -13.57
N LEU A 464 1.77 -19.06 -12.85
CA LEU A 464 3.06 -18.65 -13.43
C LEU A 464 3.95 -19.83 -13.85
N SER A 465 3.85 -20.99 -13.18
CA SER A 465 4.48 -22.24 -13.60
C SER A 465 3.88 -22.73 -14.93
N GLU A 466 2.55 -22.74 -15.05
CA GLU A 466 1.89 -23.18 -16.28
C GLU A 466 2.15 -22.20 -17.44
N ALA A 467 2.17 -20.89 -17.18
CA ALA A 467 2.60 -19.89 -18.16
C ALA A 467 4.06 -20.10 -18.64
N ASN A 468 4.97 -20.47 -17.72
CA ASN A 468 6.34 -20.84 -18.09
C ASN A 468 6.41 -22.08 -19.00
N LYS A 469 5.58 -23.10 -18.74
CA LYS A 469 5.47 -24.31 -19.58
C LYS A 469 4.88 -23.98 -20.95
N TYR A 470 3.84 -23.15 -20.99
CA TYR A 470 3.18 -22.71 -22.21
C TYR A 470 4.15 -22.00 -23.17
N ILE A 471 4.89 -20.97 -22.72
CA ILE A 471 5.95 -20.35 -23.56
C ILE A 471 6.99 -21.42 -23.99
N SER A 472 7.32 -22.37 -23.11
CA SER A 472 8.31 -23.42 -23.44
C SER A 472 7.84 -24.40 -24.50
N ALA A 473 6.55 -24.73 -24.54
CA ALA A 473 5.95 -25.62 -25.54
C ALA A 473 5.74 -24.91 -26.88
N ALA A 474 5.32 -23.65 -26.86
CA ALA A 474 5.08 -22.85 -28.06
C ALA A 474 6.36 -22.29 -28.72
N GLU A 475 7.51 -22.37 -28.05
CA GLU A 475 8.84 -22.00 -28.57
C GLU A 475 8.89 -20.68 -29.40
N PRO A 476 8.41 -19.52 -28.90
CA PRO A 476 8.25 -18.30 -29.71
C PRO A 476 9.59 -17.74 -30.26
N TRP A 477 10.73 -18.18 -29.73
CA TRP A 477 12.05 -17.88 -30.29
C TRP A 477 12.35 -18.59 -31.62
N LYS A 478 11.60 -19.63 -31.99
CA LYS A 478 11.61 -20.22 -33.34
C LYS A 478 10.66 -19.44 -34.26
N LEU A 479 9.44 -19.19 -33.79
CA LEU A 479 8.40 -18.44 -34.53
C LEU A 479 8.89 -17.05 -34.96
N ALA A 480 9.62 -16.35 -34.08
CA ALA A 480 10.21 -15.04 -34.34
C ALA A 480 11.21 -14.97 -35.51
N ASN A 481 11.70 -16.10 -36.02
CA ASN A 481 12.57 -16.14 -37.21
C ASN A 481 11.79 -16.20 -38.54
N SER A 482 10.47 -16.44 -38.51
CA SER A 482 9.63 -16.50 -39.72
C SER A 482 9.21 -15.09 -40.18
N THR A 483 9.00 -14.90 -41.49
CA THR A 483 8.35 -13.69 -42.03
C THR A 483 6.87 -13.90 -42.36
N ASP A 484 6.34 -15.09 -42.11
CA ASP A 484 4.93 -15.43 -42.36
C ASP A 484 4.00 -14.71 -41.37
N PRO A 485 2.98 -13.94 -41.84
CA PRO A 485 2.01 -13.26 -40.99
C PRO A 485 1.25 -14.19 -40.02
N GLU A 486 0.95 -15.43 -40.39
CA GLU A 486 0.24 -16.37 -39.50
C GLU A 486 1.14 -16.81 -38.34
N VAL A 487 2.40 -17.18 -38.63
CA VAL A 487 3.41 -17.56 -37.62
C VAL A 487 3.76 -16.37 -36.71
N GLN A 488 3.74 -15.14 -37.25
CA GLN A 488 3.92 -13.94 -36.45
C GLN A 488 2.72 -13.67 -35.52
N ALA A 489 1.48 -13.94 -35.97
CA ALA A 489 0.30 -13.84 -35.12
C ALA A 489 0.34 -14.86 -33.95
N GLU A 490 0.72 -16.12 -34.20
CA GLU A 490 0.92 -17.13 -33.15
C GLU A 490 1.97 -16.69 -32.12
N LYS A 491 3.10 -16.13 -32.57
CA LYS A 491 4.12 -15.53 -31.69
C LYS A 491 3.54 -14.41 -30.83
N HIS A 492 2.70 -13.53 -31.40
CA HIS A 492 2.09 -12.44 -30.64
C HIS A 492 1.06 -12.95 -29.61
N GLU A 493 0.23 -13.93 -29.97
CA GLU A 493 -0.68 -14.63 -29.05
C GLU A 493 0.07 -15.18 -27.84
N VAL A 494 1.12 -15.98 -28.07
CA VAL A 494 1.90 -16.64 -27.02
C VAL A 494 2.53 -15.65 -26.04
N ILE A 495 3.10 -14.56 -26.55
CA ILE A 495 3.73 -13.54 -25.71
C ILE A 495 2.70 -12.74 -24.93
N TYR A 496 1.56 -12.39 -25.54
CA TYR A 496 0.49 -11.65 -24.87
C TYR A 496 -0.20 -12.47 -23.77
N TYR A 497 -0.53 -13.74 -24.03
CA TYR A 497 -1.20 -14.59 -23.04
C TYR A 497 -0.31 -14.83 -21.81
N ALA A 498 1.00 -14.98 -22.03
CA ALA A 498 1.94 -15.13 -20.93
C ALA A 498 2.26 -13.81 -20.22
N SER A 499 2.23 -12.65 -20.91
CA SER A 499 2.34 -11.35 -20.24
C SER A 499 1.12 -11.07 -19.36
N GLU A 500 -0.09 -11.41 -19.79
CA GLU A 500 -1.30 -11.28 -18.96
C GLU A 500 -1.23 -12.10 -17.66
N ALA A 501 -0.58 -13.27 -17.70
CA ALA A 501 -0.29 -14.05 -16.49
C ALA A 501 0.70 -13.34 -15.55
N VAL A 502 1.77 -12.74 -16.09
CA VAL A 502 2.74 -11.95 -15.30
C VAL A 502 2.10 -10.68 -14.74
N ARG A 503 1.29 -9.98 -15.53
CA ARG A 503 0.58 -8.75 -15.15
C ARG A 503 -0.38 -9.00 -14.00
N SER A 504 -1.25 -10.01 -14.13
CA SER A 504 -2.23 -10.38 -13.11
C SER A 504 -1.55 -10.85 -11.82
N ALA A 505 -0.51 -11.69 -11.92
CA ALA A 505 0.25 -12.12 -10.76
C ALA A 505 1.01 -10.97 -10.08
N GLY A 506 1.58 -10.05 -10.86
CA GLY A 506 2.21 -8.83 -10.36
C GLY A 506 1.23 -8.02 -9.51
N ILE A 507 0.04 -7.73 -10.03
CA ILE A 507 -1.02 -7.00 -9.31
C ILE A 507 -1.38 -7.71 -8.00
N LEU A 508 -1.61 -9.02 -8.05
CA LEU A 508 -2.08 -9.82 -6.92
C LEU A 508 -1.02 -10.03 -5.82
N LEU A 509 0.28 -10.03 -6.18
CA LEU A 509 1.37 -10.22 -5.23
C LEU A 509 1.87 -8.90 -4.59
N GLN A 510 1.39 -7.73 -5.02
CA GLN A 510 1.73 -6.43 -4.40
C GLN A 510 1.61 -6.40 -2.86
N PRO A 511 0.60 -7.02 -2.21
CA PRO A 511 0.53 -7.08 -0.75
C PRO A 511 1.71 -7.81 -0.10
N VAL A 512 2.26 -8.81 -0.79
CA VAL A 512 3.36 -9.66 -0.30
C VAL A 512 4.71 -9.03 -0.60
N MET A 513 4.93 -8.59 -1.84
CA MET A 513 6.18 -8.03 -2.37
C MET A 513 5.95 -6.64 -2.99
N PRO A 514 5.64 -5.61 -2.19
CA PRO A 514 5.19 -4.32 -2.71
C PRO A 514 6.21 -3.64 -3.63
N THR A 515 7.50 -3.70 -3.29
CA THR A 515 8.54 -3.02 -4.07
C THR A 515 8.80 -3.73 -5.40
N LYS A 516 9.02 -5.04 -5.38
CA LYS A 516 9.37 -5.85 -6.55
C LYS A 516 8.20 -6.08 -7.48
N MET A 517 6.97 -6.15 -6.97
CA MET A 517 5.79 -6.20 -7.85
C MET A 517 5.47 -4.82 -8.43
N GLY A 518 5.72 -3.73 -7.70
CA GLY A 518 5.76 -2.38 -8.26
C GLY A 518 6.72 -2.31 -9.45
N MET A 519 8.01 -2.58 -9.22
CA MET A 519 9.04 -2.61 -10.28
C MET A 519 8.70 -3.53 -11.46
N LEU A 520 8.06 -4.69 -11.20
CA LEU A 520 7.65 -5.61 -12.26
C LEU A 520 6.54 -5.01 -13.12
N LEU A 521 5.54 -4.37 -12.50
CA LEU A 521 4.46 -3.68 -13.19
C LEU A 521 4.93 -2.40 -13.89
N ASP A 522 5.93 -1.71 -13.34
CA ASP A 522 6.63 -0.58 -13.98
C ASP A 522 7.37 -1.04 -15.26
N MET A 523 8.16 -2.12 -15.17
CA MET A 523 8.80 -2.75 -16.35
C MET A 523 7.80 -3.38 -17.34
N MET A 524 6.54 -3.54 -16.95
CA MET A 524 5.45 -3.95 -17.82
C MET A 524 4.58 -2.77 -18.28
N GLY A 525 4.95 -1.52 -17.99
CA GLY A 525 4.21 -0.31 -18.40
C GLY A 525 2.78 -0.19 -17.88
N VAL A 526 2.40 -0.91 -16.82
CA VAL A 526 1.04 -0.92 -16.27
C VAL A 526 0.84 0.32 -15.39
N GLU A 527 -0.04 1.25 -15.75
CA GLU A 527 -0.29 2.47 -14.97
C GLU A 527 -0.69 2.17 -13.51
N ALA A 528 -0.28 3.02 -12.56
CA ALA A 528 -0.58 2.84 -11.13
C ALA A 528 -2.09 2.70 -10.82
N GLY A 529 -2.95 3.44 -11.53
CA GLY A 529 -4.42 3.32 -11.40
C GLY A 529 -4.95 1.94 -11.81
N LYS A 530 -4.27 1.26 -12.75
CA LYS A 530 -4.61 -0.06 -13.30
C LYS A 530 -4.00 -1.22 -12.51
N ARG A 531 -3.52 -0.99 -11.29
CA ARG A 531 -2.90 -2.01 -10.39
C ARG A 531 -3.82 -2.48 -9.24
N ARG A 532 -5.15 -2.34 -9.38
CA ARG A 532 -6.15 -2.80 -8.38
C ARG A 532 -6.64 -4.24 -8.65
N PHE A 533 -7.28 -4.87 -7.68
CA PHE A 533 -7.81 -6.25 -7.79
C PHE A 533 -8.70 -6.44 -9.04
N GLU A 534 -9.55 -5.48 -9.38
CA GLU A 534 -10.41 -5.49 -10.57
C GLU A 534 -9.66 -5.53 -11.92
N HIS A 535 -8.36 -5.20 -11.91
CA HIS A 535 -7.48 -5.20 -13.07
C HIS A 535 -6.71 -6.53 -13.22
N ALA A 536 -6.74 -7.42 -12.23
CA ALA A 536 -6.12 -8.76 -12.27
C ALA A 536 -7.01 -9.79 -13.00
N VAL A 537 -7.51 -9.40 -14.17
CA VAL A 537 -8.37 -10.19 -15.07
C VAL A 537 -7.74 -10.14 -16.47
N PHE A 538 -7.86 -11.22 -17.25
CA PHE A 538 -7.25 -11.30 -18.58
C PHE A 538 -7.82 -10.25 -19.54
N GLY A 539 -6.94 -9.54 -20.27
CA GLY A 539 -7.33 -8.54 -21.26
C GLY A 539 -7.90 -7.24 -20.69
N LYS A 540 -7.80 -7.04 -19.37
CA LYS A 540 -8.39 -5.89 -18.67
C LYS A 540 -7.59 -4.59 -18.84
N ASP A 541 -6.34 -4.68 -19.27
CA ASP A 541 -5.49 -3.58 -19.72
C ASP A 541 -4.92 -3.93 -21.10
N LEU A 542 -5.09 -3.03 -22.08
CA LEU A 542 -4.60 -3.17 -23.45
C LEU A 542 -3.61 -2.05 -23.83
N THR A 543 -3.11 -1.31 -22.83
CA THR A 543 -2.42 -0.01 -23.03
C THR A 543 -0.99 0.05 -22.51
N TYR A 544 -0.48 -1.05 -21.94
CA TYR A 544 0.67 -1.04 -21.04
C TYR A 544 2.11 -0.98 -21.66
N ALA A 545 2.40 -0.29 -22.79
CA ALA A 545 3.81 -0.24 -23.31
C ALA A 545 4.16 0.82 -24.38
N ILE A 546 5.35 1.48 -24.26
CA ILE A 546 5.62 2.75 -24.98
C ILE A 546 7.13 3.34 -25.00
N VAL A 547 7.65 3.98 -26.12
CA VAL A 547 8.79 4.98 -26.47
C VAL A 547 8.78 5.49 -27.98
N THR A 548 8.78 6.81 -28.38
CA THR A 548 8.80 7.26 -29.84
C THR A 548 10.13 7.06 -30.63
N PRO A 549 10.13 7.00 -32.00
CA PRO A 549 11.34 6.79 -32.82
C PRO A 549 12.19 8.03 -33.22
N ARG A 550 11.69 9.27 -33.09
CA ARG A 550 12.33 10.46 -33.73
C ARG A 550 12.84 11.53 -32.76
N VAL A 551 12.18 11.67 -31.63
CA VAL A 551 12.57 12.57 -30.54
C VAL A 551 12.20 11.91 -29.22
N THR A 552 12.92 12.28 -28.16
CA THR A 552 12.53 11.95 -26.79
C THR A 552 12.25 13.25 -26.06
N LEU A 553 11.03 13.43 -25.58
CA LEU A 553 10.64 14.56 -24.75
C LEU A 553 10.76 14.15 -23.27
N VAL A 554 11.43 14.97 -22.46
CA VAL A 554 11.53 14.78 -21.01
C VAL A 554 11.08 16.03 -20.26
N PRO A 555 10.54 15.91 -19.03
CA PRO A 555 10.19 17.08 -18.21
C PRO A 555 11.43 17.93 -17.88
N TYR A 556 11.27 19.26 -17.88
CA TYR A 556 12.31 20.21 -17.51
C TYR A 556 12.63 20.16 -16.00
N GLU A 557 13.91 20.02 -15.65
CA GLU A 557 14.38 19.93 -14.27
C GLU A 557 15.64 20.77 -14.03
N ALA A 558 15.95 21.04 -12.75
CA ALA A 558 17.08 21.86 -12.29
C ALA A 558 18.48 21.48 -12.84
N ARG A 559 18.67 20.27 -13.39
CA ARG A 559 19.93 19.88 -14.05
C ARG A 559 20.08 20.40 -15.48
N HIS A 560 18.98 20.79 -16.12
CA HIS A 560 18.97 21.30 -17.50
C HIS A 560 19.32 22.79 -17.56
N VAL A 561 19.22 23.52 -16.43
CA VAL A 561 19.42 24.97 -16.35
C VAL A 561 20.81 25.38 -16.85
N GLU A 562 21.86 24.64 -16.52
CA GLU A 562 23.23 24.97 -16.97
C GLU A 562 23.36 24.96 -18.51
N GLN A 563 22.87 23.89 -19.16
CA GLN A 563 22.90 23.81 -20.63
C GLN A 563 21.90 24.77 -21.28
N TYR A 564 20.78 25.07 -20.62
CA TYR A 564 19.80 26.07 -21.06
C TYR A 564 20.41 27.47 -21.04
N HIS A 565 21.10 27.85 -19.96
CA HIS A 565 21.80 29.13 -19.82
C HIS A 565 22.87 29.34 -20.90
N GLU A 566 23.61 28.30 -21.27
CA GLU A 566 24.54 28.36 -22.39
C GLU A 566 23.85 28.67 -23.72
N TRP A 567 22.67 28.08 -23.98
CA TRP A 567 21.88 28.38 -25.18
C TRP A 567 21.32 29.80 -25.14
N MET A 568 20.80 30.22 -23.98
CA MET A 568 20.27 31.56 -23.74
C MET A 568 21.37 32.62 -23.68
N SER A 569 22.64 32.24 -23.72
CA SER A 569 23.80 33.11 -23.86
C SER A 569 24.32 33.26 -25.31
N ASP A 570 23.82 32.48 -26.28
CA ASP A 570 24.14 32.67 -27.71
C ASP A 570 23.32 33.86 -28.28
N PRO A 571 23.95 34.94 -28.76
CA PRO A 571 23.23 36.09 -29.31
C PRO A 571 22.29 35.74 -30.47
N ASP A 572 22.63 34.73 -31.29
CA ASP A 572 21.76 34.27 -32.39
C ASP A 572 20.49 33.57 -31.86
N ILE A 573 20.54 33.02 -30.64
CA ILE A 573 19.38 32.39 -29.98
C ILE A 573 18.55 33.47 -29.28
N GLN A 574 19.18 34.37 -28.50
CA GLN A 574 18.51 35.51 -27.88
C GLN A 574 17.73 36.36 -28.91
N GLU A 575 18.34 36.67 -30.06
CA GLU A 575 17.67 37.40 -31.14
C GLU A 575 16.50 36.58 -31.75
N ALA A 576 16.65 35.26 -31.86
CA ALA A 576 15.61 34.38 -32.41
C ALA A 576 14.41 34.18 -31.46
N THR A 577 14.65 34.06 -30.15
CA THR A 577 13.63 33.83 -29.09
C THR A 577 13.13 35.11 -28.43
N ALA A 578 13.68 36.28 -28.80
CA ALA A 578 13.36 37.59 -28.23
C ALA A 578 13.51 37.66 -26.69
N SER A 579 14.46 36.92 -26.12
CA SER A 579 14.62 36.77 -24.68
C SER A 579 15.67 37.72 -24.11
N GLU A 580 15.40 38.28 -22.92
CA GLU A 580 16.37 39.10 -22.20
C GLU A 580 17.49 38.24 -21.57
N PRO A 581 18.73 38.75 -21.47
CA PRO A 581 19.83 38.03 -20.83
C PRO A 581 19.65 37.98 -19.31
N LEU A 582 19.39 36.78 -18.78
CA LEU A 582 19.30 36.52 -17.36
C LEU A 582 20.66 36.10 -16.78
N THR A 583 20.83 36.27 -15.46
CA THR A 583 21.91 35.61 -14.72
C THR A 583 21.59 34.13 -14.49
N PHE A 584 22.63 33.33 -14.22
CA PHE A 584 22.51 31.91 -13.92
C PHE A 584 21.59 31.64 -12.72
N GLU A 585 21.67 32.48 -11.68
CA GLU A 585 20.79 32.43 -10.52
C GLU A 585 19.32 32.73 -10.89
N GLU A 586 19.05 33.75 -11.70
CA GLU A 586 17.70 34.09 -12.17
C GLU A 586 17.08 32.99 -13.05
N GLU A 587 17.87 32.25 -13.83
CA GLU A 587 17.38 31.08 -14.56
C GLU A 587 16.99 29.91 -13.64
N TYR A 588 17.71 29.70 -12.54
CA TYR A 588 17.33 28.71 -11.52
C TYR A 588 16.04 29.09 -10.78
N GLU A 589 15.80 30.38 -10.55
CA GLU A 589 14.55 30.89 -9.98
C GLU A 589 13.39 30.75 -10.98
N ASN A 590 13.61 31.10 -12.25
CA ASN A 590 12.62 30.91 -13.32
C ASN A 590 12.30 29.43 -13.59
N GLN A 591 13.27 28.52 -13.53
CA GLN A 591 13.01 27.06 -13.63
C GLN A 591 12.07 26.57 -12.53
N GLN A 592 12.26 27.04 -11.30
CA GLN A 592 11.39 26.71 -10.18
C GLN A 592 9.99 27.29 -10.39
N SER A 593 9.90 28.57 -10.80
CA SER A 593 8.64 29.24 -11.14
C SER A 593 7.86 28.47 -12.21
N TRP A 594 8.49 28.13 -13.33
CA TRP A 594 7.84 27.41 -14.44
C TRP A 594 7.34 26.02 -14.02
N ARG A 595 8.06 25.34 -13.13
CA ARG A 595 7.64 24.03 -12.59
C ARG A 595 6.42 24.13 -11.67
N THR A 596 6.17 25.28 -11.07
CA THR A 596 4.98 25.57 -10.24
C THR A 596 3.92 26.40 -10.97
N SER A 597 4.16 26.79 -12.23
CA SER A 597 3.22 27.60 -13.02
C SER A 597 1.98 26.77 -13.31
N HIS A 598 0.81 27.30 -12.99
CA HIS A 598 -0.44 26.65 -13.32
C HIS A 598 -0.72 26.74 -14.83
N ASP A 599 -0.21 27.72 -15.56
CA ASP A 599 -0.50 27.95 -16.98
C ASP A 599 0.49 27.30 -17.97
N LYS A 600 1.55 26.60 -17.52
CA LYS A 600 2.70 26.24 -18.39
C LYS A 600 3.19 24.79 -18.22
N LEU A 601 3.47 24.12 -19.33
CA LEU A 601 4.23 22.86 -19.40
C LEU A 601 5.50 23.05 -20.24
N THR A 602 6.65 22.57 -19.76
CA THR A 602 7.96 22.67 -20.45
C THR A 602 8.62 21.30 -20.55
N PHE A 603 9.03 20.94 -21.77
CA PHE A 603 9.77 19.71 -22.06
C PHE A 603 11.09 20.02 -22.76
N ILE A 604 12.15 19.29 -22.42
CA ILE A 604 13.41 19.30 -23.18
C ILE A 604 13.31 18.29 -24.33
N ILE A 605 13.76 18.72 -25.52
CA ILE A 605 13.89 17.89 -26.72
C ILE A 605 15.27 17.26 -26.72
N CYS A 606 15.34 15.94 -26.53
CA CYS A 606 16.57 15.17 -26.61
C CYS A 606 16.72 14.45 -27.95
N GLN A 607 17.96 14.13 -28.33
CA GLN A 607 18.28 13.22 -29.43
C GLN A 607 17.53 11.88 -29.28
N PRO A 608 16.97 11.32 -30.36
CA PRO A 608 16.20 10.08 -30.30
C PRO A 608 16.97 8.97 -29.60
N PHE A 609 16.28 8.21 -28.75
CA PHE A 609 16.86 7.10 -28.01
C PHE A 609 17.26 5.96 -28.95
N ASP A 610 18.58 5.82 -29.20
CA ASP A 610 19.10 4.94 -30.24
C ASP A 610 19.11 3.45 -29.81
N SER A 611 18.04 2.75 -30.18
CA SER A 611 17.84 1.32 -29.88
C SER A 611 18.78 0.35 -30.60
N SER A 612 19.77 0.84 -31.36
CA SER A 612 20.70 0.03 -32.16
C SER A 612 22.10 -0.14 -31.56
N SER A 613 22.47 0.62 -30.52
CA SER A 613 23.75 0.46 -29.82
C SER A 613 23.73 -0.68 -28.78
N THR A 614 24.81 -1.45 -28.68
CA THR A 614 24.88 -2.65 -27.83
C THR A 614 25.21 -2.36 -26.36
N MET A 615 24.31 -1.68 -25.63
CA MET A 615 24.15 -1.68 -24.17
C MET A 615 22.75 -1.10 -23.82
N ALA A 616 22.29 -1.28 -22.57
CA ALA A 616 20.93 -0.91 -22.09
C ALA A 616 19.79 -1.71 -22.79
N SER A 617 18.85 -2.43 -22.16
CA SER A 617 18.38 -2.58 -20.78
C SER A 617 17.90 -1.29 -20.10
N THR A 618 16.65 -1.35 -19.65
CA THR A 618 15.86 -0.34 -18.93
C THR A 618 15.02 0.56 -19.86
N GLU A 619 13.72 0.25 -19.93
CA GLU A 619 12.65 1.11 -20.48
C GLU A 619 12.22 2.17 -19.43
N ALA A 620 13.19 2.64 -18.65
CA ALA A 620 13.11 3.89 -17.92
C ALA A 620 14.28 4.71 -18.44
N VAL A 621 13.99 5.90 -18.97
CA VAL A 621 15.04 6.82 -19.36
C VAL A 621 15.54 7.51 -18.09
N GLN A 622 16.83 7.34 -17.79
CA GLN A 622 17.41 7.84 -16.56
C GLN A 622 17.84 9.31 -16.70
N ALA A 623 17.52 10.08 -15.67
CA ALA A 623 18.05 11.41 -15.41
C ALA A 623 19.58 11.47 -15.55
N GLY A 624 20.05 12.30 -16.47
CA GLY A 624 21.47 12.46 -16.81
C GLY A 624 22.00 11.50 -17.88
N GLU A 625 21.19 10.57 -18.41
CA GLU A 625 21.60 9.69 -19.53
C GLU A 625 20.87 9.99 -20.85
N VAL A 626 19.56 10.27 -20.78
CA VAL A 626 18.76 10.64 -21.97
C VAL A 626 18.86 12.14 -22.28
N ASP A 627 19.09 12.91 -21.23
CA ASP A 627 19.04 14.35 -21.08
C ASP A 627 20.38 14.91 -20.56
N ALA A 628 21.46 14.17 -20.81
CA ALA A 628 22.82 14.69 -20.72
C ALA A 628 22.97 15.90 -21.66
N SER A 629 23.76 16.89 -21.26
CA SER A 629 23.87 18.19 -21.93
C SER A 629 24.17 18.06 -23.44
N GLU A 630 25.05 17.14 -23.84
CA GLU A 630 25.41 16.86 -25.24
C GLU A 630 24.29 16.20 -26.08
N ARG A 631 23.24 15.69 -25.43
CA ARG A 631 22.06 15.07 -26.06
C ARG A 631 20.86 16.01 -26.13
N MET A 632 20.86 17.09 -25.36
CA MET A 632 19.84 18.13 -25.41
C MET A 632 19.94 18.89 -26.75
N ILE A 633 18.83 19.05 -27.47
CA ILE A 633 18.78 19.72 -28.79
C ILE A 633 18.10 21.09 -28.70
N GLY A 634 17.13 21.23 -27.79
CA GLY A 634 16.29 22.41 -27.59
C GLY A 634 15.16 22.10 -26.60
N ASP A 635 14.13 22.92 -26.56
CA ASP A 635 12.96 22.76 -25.70
C ASP A 635 11.64 23.00 -26.46
N ILE A 636 10.53 22.61 -25.83
CA ILE A 636 9.18 22.86 -26.31
C ILE A 636 8.26 23.19 -25.14
N ASN A 637 7.52 24.28 -25.27
CA ASN A 637 6.63 24.84 -24.26
C ASN A 637 5.17 24.73 -24.73
N PHE A 638 4.28 24.54 -23.76
CA PHE A 638 2.84 24.61 -23.94
C PHE A 638 2.25 25.53 -22.87
N PHE A 639 1.74 26.68 -23.28
CA PHE A 639 1.07 27.64 -22.39
C PHE A 639 -0.45 27.53 -22.54
N ILE A 640 -1.20 27.85 -21.49
CA ILE A 640 -2.66 27.73 -21.43
C ILE A 640 -3.25 29.06 -20.96
N TYR A 641 -3.99 29.74 -21.84
CA TYR A 641 -4.62 31.03 -21.53
C TYR A 641 -6.15 30.90 -21.56
N PRO A 642 -6.90 31.70 -20.78
CA PRO A 642 -8.33 31.91 -21.01
C PRO A 642 -8.59 32.33 -22.46
N TYR A 643 -9.66 31.83 -23.06
CA TYR A 643 -9.99 32.12 -24.45
C TYR A 643 -10.57 33.53 -24.61
N ASP A 644 -9.77 34.50 -25.05
CA ASP A 644 -10.34 35.77 -25.51
C ASP A 644 -10.94 35.64 -26.92
N ASN A 645 -12.02 36.37 -27.18
CA ASN A 645 -12.86 36.23 -28.37
C ASN A 645 -12.90 37.50 -29.24
N ASP A 646 -12.36 38.62 -28.78
CA ASP A 646 -12.36 39.87 -29.53
C ASP A 646 -11.03 40.09 -30.28
N ASP A 647 -11.14 40.23 -31.60
CA ASP A 647 -10.07 40.75 -32.46
C ASP A 647 -10.01 42.28 -32.33
N ASP A 648 -8.79 42.82 -32.32
CA ASP A 648 -8.44 44.24 -32.45
C ASP A 648 -8.92 45.20 -31.33
N ASN A 649 -8.15 45.30 -30.22
CA ASN A 649 -7.66 46.57 -29.61
C ASN A 649 -6.77 46.32 -28.37
N GLU A 650 -5.59 46.95 -28.31
CA GLU A 650 -4.74 46.98 -27.10
C GLU A 650 -5.21 48.11 -26.15
N ASP A 651 -6.11 47.83 -25.20
CA ASP A 651 -6.46 48.72 -24.06
C ASP A 651 -7.22 47.95 -22.95
N GLU A 652 -7.48 48.57 -21.79
CA GLU A 652 -7.87 47.96 -20.48
C GLU A 652 -9.12 47.02 -20.41
N GLU A 653 -9.77 46.63 -21.52
CA GLU A 653 -10.92 45.71 -21.53
C GLU A 653 -10.54 44.21 -21.43
N ASP A 654 -9.32 43.81 -21.78
CA ASP A 654 -8.82 42.41 -21.82
C ASP A 654 -9.11 41.59 -20.54
N GLN A 655 -8.94 42.20 -19.36
CA GLN A 655 -9.13 41.47 -18.09
C GLN A 655 -10.59 41.08 -17.84
N ALA A 656 -11.56 41.79 -18.43
CA ALA A 656 -12.98 41.47 -18.28
C ALA A 656 -13.40 40.32 -19.20
N ALA A 657 -12.87 40.28 -20.44
CA ALA A 657 -13.15 39.24 -21.42
C ALA A 657 -12.47 37.91 -21.04
N ALA A 658 -11.18 37.92 -20.68
CA ALA A 658 -10.48 36.76 -20.14
C ALA A 658 -11.17 36.18 -18.88
N ALA A 659 -11.64 37.03 -17.97
CA ALA A 659 -12.39 36.58 -16.79
C ALA A 659 -13.77 36.00 -17.14
N ALA A 660 -14.43 36.48 -18.20
CA ALA A 660 -15.69 35.90 -18.68
C ALA A 660 -15.46 34.52 -19.31
N ALA A 661 -14.41 34.37 -20.13
CA ALA A 661 -14.05 33.10 -20.77
C ALA A 661 -13.59 32.03 -19.77
N ALA A 662 -12.84 32.42 -18.73
CA ALA A 662 -12.49 31.54 -17.63
C ALA A 662 -13.74 31.03 -16.88
N ASN A 663 -14.74 31.89 -16.68
CA ASN A 663 -16.05 31.51 -16.11
C ASN A 663 -16.86 30.57 -17.02
N GLU A 664 -16.73 30.69 -18.34
CA GLU A 664 -17.30 29.75 -19.33
C GLU A 664 -16.45 28.47 -19.51
N GLY A 665 -15.24 28.42 -18.92
CA GLY A 665 -14.35 27.27 -18.97
C GLY A 665 -13.62 27.10 -20.30
N LEU A 666 -13.42 28.16 -21.09
CA LEU A 666 -12.80 28.08 -22.42
C LEU A 666 -11.33 28.56 -22.40
N TYR A 667 -10.44 27.77 -23.00
CA TYR A 667 -8.98 28.01 -22.99
C TYR A 667 -8.34 27.85 -24.38
N VAL A 668 -7.24 28.57 -24.65
CA VAL A 668 -6.34 28.40 -25.81
C VAL A 668 -5.02 27.81 -25.34
N GLY A 669 -4.43 26.91 -26.15
CA GLY A 669 -3.06 26.46 -25.95
C GLY A 669 -2.09 27.16 -26.91
N GLU A 670 -1.04 27.80 -26.40
CA GLU A 670 0.07 28.30 -27.21
C GLU A 670 1.22 27.28 -27.22
N VAL A 671 1.71 26.93 -28.42
CA VAL A 671 2.86 26.03 -28.62
C VAL A 671 4.07 26.84 -29.05
N ASP A 672 5.13 26.81 -28.25
CA ASP A 672 6.44 27.37 -28.62
C ASP A 672 7.49 26.25 -28.70
N VAL A 673 8.37 26.31 -29.70
CA VAL A 673 9.35 25.25 -30.00
C VAL A 673 10.69 25.83 -30.45
N MET A 674 11.75 25.50 -29.71
CA MET A 674 13.11 25.99 -29.95
C MET A 674 14.05 24.82 -30.26
N VAL A 675 14.93 25.02 -31.25
CA VAL A 675 15.95 24.03 -31.67
C VAL A 675 17.31 24.71 -31.60
N ALA A 676 17.92 24.67 -30.41
CA ALA A 676 19.14 25.38 -30.07
C ALA A 676 20.28 24.99 -31.01
N SER A 677 20.53 23.68 -31.15
CA SER A 677 21.65 23.16 -31.94
C SER A 677 21.52 23.51 -33.43
N LYS A 678 22.42 24.38 -33.92
CA LYS A 678 22.53 24.80 -35.33
C LYS A 678 22.66 23.60 -36.30
N GLU A 679 23.24 22.49 -35.85
CA GLU A 679 23.35 21.25 -36.64
C GLU A 679 22.03 20.47 -36.79
N HIS A 680 21.05 20.68 -35.91
CA HIS A 680 19.79 19.95 -35.88
C HIS A 680 18.62 20.72 -36.53
N ARG A 681 18.79 22.03 -36.75
CA ARG A 681 17.85 22.87 -37.50
C ARG A 681 17.66 22.32 -38.93
N GLY A 682 16.44 22.38 -39.44
CA GLY A 682 16.08 21.87 -40.78
C GLY A 682 15.96 20.34 -40.93
N LYS A 683 16.42 19.52 -39.97
CA LYS A 683 16.36 18.04 -40.03
C LYS A 683 15.01 17.42 -39.64
N GLY A 684 13.96 18.23 -39.48
CA GLY A 684 12.61 17.77 -39.10
C GLY A 684 12.38 17.53 -37.61
N ILE A 685 13.36 17.84 -36.74
CA ILE A 685 13.27 17.69 -35.28
C ILE A 685 12.09 18.47 -34.70
N GLY A 686 11.97 19.78 -35.00
CA GLY A 686 10.87 20.60 -34.51
C GLY A 686 9.48 20.06 -34.92
N HIS A 687 9.37 19.48 -36.12
CA HIS A 687 8.10 18.88 -36.57
C HIS A 687 7.76 17.65 -35.71
N ALA A 688 8.73 16.77 -35.46
CA ALA A 688 8.54 15.60 -34.60
C ALA A 688 8.26 16.00 -33.12
N ALA A 689 8.90 17.05 -32.61
CA ALA A 689 8.67 17.57 -31.27
C ALA A 689 7.24 18.11 -31.11
N VAL A 690 6.81 19.00 -32.02
CA VAL A 690 5.44 19.55 -32.01
C VAL A 690 4.42 18.42 -32.17
N THR A 691 4.56 17.51 -33.13
CA THR A 691 3.58 16.42 -33.27
C THR A 691 3.52 15.51 -32.04
N THR A 692 4.65 15.24 -31.39
CA THR A 692 4.69 14.43 -30.16
C THR A 692 4.00 15.15 -29.00
N LEU A 693 4.24 16.46 -28.82
CA LEU A 693 3.57 17.28 -27.83
C LEU A 693 2.06 17.34 -28.08
N LEU A 694 1.63 17.60 -29.31
CA LEU A 694 0.20 17.65 -29.66
C LEU A 694 -0.51 16.32 -29.40
N THR A 695 0.15 15.18 -29.68
CA THR A 695 -0.39 13.86 -29.31
C THR A 695 -0.42 13.64 -27.79
N TYR A 696 0.59 14.08 -27.03
CA TYR A 696 0.58 14.04 -25.57
C TYR A 696 -0.58 14.88 -25.00
N VAL A 697 -0.72 16.13 -25.45
CA VAL A 697 -1.77 17.06 -25.03
C VAL A 697 -3.15 16.51 -25.36
N HIS A 698 -3.37 15.95 -26.56
CA HIS A 698 -4.66 15.34 -26.90
C HIS A 698 -4.98 14.14 -25.99
N ARG A 699 -4.03 13.21 -25.78
CA ARG A 699 -4.22 12.02 -24.94
C ARG A 699 -4.41 12.37 -23.45
N ASN A 700 -3.80 13.44 -22.98
CA ASN A 700 -3.84 13.88 -21.58
C ASN A 700 -4.78 15.09 -21.35
N LYS A 701 -5.57 15.51 -22.36
CA LYS A 701 -6.34 16.79 -22.38
C LYS A 701 -7.11 17.05 -21.09
N ALA A 702 -7.85 16.06 -20.59
CA ALA A 702 -8.61 16.18 -19.35
C ALA A 702 -7.72 16.36 -18.10
N ARG A 703 -6.60 15.61 -17.99
CA ARG A 703 -5.68 15.74 -16.85
C ARG A 703 -4.92 17.06 -16.88
N ILE A 704 -4.44 17.47 -18.06
CA ILE A 704 -3.72 18.73 -18.22
C ILE A 704 -4.66 19.88 -17.83
N LEU A 705 -5.89 19.92 -18.32
CA LEU A 705 -6.83 20.98 -17.95
C LEU A 705 -7.19 20.93 -16.45
N ASP A 706 -7.36 19.75 -15.84
CA ASP A 706 -7.64 19.61 -14.40
C ASP A 706 -6.47 20.13 -13.52
N GLU A 707 -5.23 19.77 -13.87
CA GLU A 707 -4.00 20.06 -13.12
C GLU A 707 -3.50 21.51 -13.30
N TYR A 708 -3.69 22.08 -14.49
CA TYR A 708 -3.13 23.39 -14.87
C TYR A 708 -4.19 24.52 -14.83
N VAL A 709 -5.49 24.25 -15.00
CA VAL A 709 -6.51 25.33 -14.92
C VAL A 709 -7.02 25.62 -13.49
N GLN A 710 -7.05 24.64 -12.59
CA GLN A 710 -7.70 24.83 -11.27
C GLN A 710 -6.86 25.60 -10.23
N GLY A 711 -5.70 26.16 -10.61
CA GLY A 711 -4.72 26.75 -9.69
C GLY A 711 -5.07 28.12 -9.09
N GLU A 712 -6.01 28.89 -9.65
CA GLU A 712 -6.26 30.28 -9.20
C GLU A 712 -7.19 30.41 -7.97
N GLU A 713 -7.86 29.34 -7.52
CA GLU A 713 -8.84 29.45 -6.41
C GLU A 713 -8.24 29.42 -4.99
N GLU A 714 -6.93 29.14 -4.80
CA GLU A 714 -6.26 29.20 -3.49
C GLU A 714 -6.00 30.66 -3.01
N GLY A 715 -7.06 31.45 -2.86
CA GLY A 715 -6.94 32.81 -2.31
C GLY A 715 -8.22 33.65 -2.15
N LYS A 716 -9.39 33.22 -2.67
CA LYS A 716 -10.63 34.01 -2.61
C LYS A 716 -11.80 33.22 -2.02
N GLU A 717 -12.70 33.91 -1.31
CA GLU A 717 -13.83 33.28 -0.61
C GLU A 717 -14.76 32.54 -1.58
N MET A 718 -15.15 31.32 -1.18
CA MET A 718 -15.83 30.33 -2.01
C MET A 718 -17.27 30.73 -2.37
N THR A 719 -17.44 31.50 -3.45
CA THR A 719 -18.77 31.83 -4.00
C THR A 719 -19.38 30.65 -4.75
N THR A 720 -20.61 30.29 -4.40
CA THR A 720 -21.32 29.08 -4.82
C THR A 720 -21.88 29.13 -6.25
N LYS A 721 -21.01 29.35 -7.26
CA LYS A 721 -21.33 29.08 -8.67
C LYS A 721 -20.51 27.90 -9.17
N LYS A 722 -21.20 27.00 -9.87
CA LYS A 722 -20.62 25.77 -10.41
C LYS A 722 -19.94 26.11 -11.75
N ALA A 723 -18.62 26.28 -11.74
CA ALA A 723 -17.84 26.54 -12.95
C ALA A 723 -18.08 25.47 -14.02
N ALA A 724 -18.02 25.87 -15.30
CA ALA A 724 -18.11 24.94 -16.42
C ALA A 724 -16.83 24.07 -16.49
N PRO A 725 -16.92 22.81 -16.98
CA PRO A 725 -15.72 21.99 -17.15
C PRO A 725 -14.79 22.60 -18.19
N ALA A 726 -13.52 22.76 -17.82
CA ALA A 726 -12.50 23.38 -18.66
C ALA A 726 -12.33 22.66 -20.01
N GLN A 727 -12.27 23.42 -21.09
CA GLN A 727 -12.19 22.96 -22.48
C GLN A 727 -11.18 23.78 -23.26
N LEU A 728 -10.21 23.08 -23.85
CA LEU A 728 -9.30 23.64 -24.85
C LEU A 728 -10.07 23.84 -26.16
N LYS A 729 -10.31 25.09 -26.54
CA LYS A 729 -11.11 25.52 -27.70
C LYS A 729 -10.32 25.54 -29.01
N GLY A 730 -9.00 25.74 -28.94
CA GLY A 730 -8.10 25.80 -30.11
C GLY A 730 -6.64 25.96 -29.70
N LEU A 731 -5.75 26.02 -30.69
CA LEU A 731 -4.31 26.22 -30.48
C LEU A 731 -3.77 27.41 -31.27
N MET A 732 -2.68 28.00 -30.78
CA MET A 732 -1.96 29.09 -31.45
C MET A 732 -0.44 28.95 -31.35
N VAL A 733 0.25 29.76 -32.13
CA VAL A 733 1.70 30.02 -32.04
C VAL A 733 2.00 31.42 -32.58
N LYS A 734 2.89 32.16 -31.91
CA LYS A 734 3.49 33.41 -32.41
C LYS A 734 4.82 33.08 -33.09
N ILE A 735 5.09 33.68 -34.25
CA ILE A 735 6.30 33.43 -35.04
C ILE A 735 6.78 34.72 -35.68
N LYS A 736 8.04 35.12 -35.48
CA LYS A 736 8.67 36.24 -36.22
C LYS A 736 8.50 36.07 -37.74
N GLU A 737 8.08 37.13 -38.44
CA GLU A 737 7.73 37.11 -39.87
C GLU A 737 8.87 36.53 -40.74
N GLY A 738 10.12 36.83 -40.40
CA GLY A 738 11.32 36.32 -41.09
C GLY A 738 11.57 34.82 -40.93
N ASN A 739 10.94 34.12 -39.98
CA ASN A 739 11.18 32.70 -39.70
C ASN A 739 10.35 31.78 -40.62
N ALA A 740 10.67 31.80 -41.91
CA ALA A 740 10.01 30.99 -42.93
C ALA A 740 10.02 29.47 -42.64
N ALA A 741 10.97 28.98 -41.83
CA ALA A 741 11.07 27.57 -41.46
C ALA A 741 9.97 27.14 -40.46
N SER A 742 9.75 27.91 -39.39
CA SER A 742 8.66 27.66 -38.43
C SER A 742 7.30 27.87 -39.09
N ILE A 743 7.14 28.93 -39.90
CA ILE A 743 5.89 29.17 -40.66
C ILE A 743 5.56 27.97 -41.57
N ALA A 744 6.54 27.42 -42.29
CA ALA A 744 6.35 26.23 -43.12
C ALA A 744 6.14 24.94 -42.31
N LEU A 745 6.58 24.87 -41.05
CA LEU A 745 6.30 23.76 -40.14
C LEU A 745 4.83 23.78 -39.72
N PHE A 746 4.36 24.89 -39.15
CA PHE A 746 3.00 24.99 -38.62
C PHE A 746 1.94 24.95 -39.74
N ARG A 747 2.19 25.55 -40.91
CA ARG A 747 1.32 25.39 -42.10
C ARG A 747 1.15 23.93 -42.54
N ARG A 748 2.16 23.08 -42.37
CA ARG A 748 2.06 21.63 -42.67
C ARG A 748 1.31 20.83 -41.60
N LEU A 749 1.10 21.40 -40.42
CA LEU A 749 0.32 20.83 -39.32
C LEU A 749 -1.14 21.32 -39.29
N GLY A 750 -1.55 22.12 -40.29
CA GLY A 750 -2.92 22.65 -40.40
C GLY A 750 -3.13 24.06 -39.85
N PHE A 751 -2.10 24.69 -39.27
CA PHE A 751 -2.24 26.05 -38.74
C PHE A 751 -2.37 27.08 -39.86
N VAL A 752 -3.27 28.04 -39.69
CA VAL A 752 -3.55 29.14 -40.62
C VAL A 752 -3.13 30.46 -39.96
N GLN A 753 -2.57 31.39 -40.73
CA GLN A 753 -2.22 32.72 -40.22
C GLN A 753 -3.49 33.53 -39.92
N LYS A 754 -3.53 34.15 -38.74
CA LYS A 754 -4.58 35.10 -38.30
C LYS A 754 -3.94 36.47 -38.13
N GLY A 755 -4.57 37.52 -38.64
CA GLY A 755 -4.09 38.90 -38.55
C GLY A 755 -2.90 39.27 -39.45
N GLU A 756 -2.53 40.55 -39.39
CA GLU A 756 -1.30 41.10 -39.97
C GLU A 756 -0.11 40.92 -38.99
N VAL A 757 1.06 41.45 -39.35
CA VAL A 757 2.26 41.40 -38.49
C VAL A 757 2.08 42.35 -37.31
N ASN A 758 2.28 41.86 -36.08
CA ASN A 758 2.14 42.67 -34.87
C ASN A 758 3.29 43.70 -34.71
N TYR A 759 3.17 44.59 -33.73
CA TYR A 759 4.18 45.62 -33.43
C TYR A 759 5.60 45.05 -33.16
N PHE A 760 5.70 43.80 -32.71
CA PHE A 760 6.94 43.09 -32.41
C PHE A 760 7.55 42.34 -33.63
N GLY A 761 6.91 42.41 -34.80
CA GLY A 761 7.40 41.75 -36.03
C GLY A 761 7.00 40.27 -36.14
N GLU A 762 5.95 39.85 -35.44
CA GLU A 762 5.47 38.47 -35.38
C GLU A 762 4.12 38.30 -36.08
N ILE A 763 3.90 37.11 -36.65
CA ILE A 763 2.61 36.66 -37.11
C ILE A 763 2.02 35.64 -36.14
N GLN A 764 0.71 35.71 -35.90
CA GLN A 764 -0.01 34.67 -35.18
C GLN A 764 -0.51 33.61 -36.16
N MET A 765 -0.35 32.35 -35.79
CA MET A 765 -0.95 31.22 -36.51
C MET A 765 -1.82 30.41 -35.56
N VAL A 766 -2.98 29.97 -36.02
CA VAL A 766 -4.00 29.26 -35.23
C VAL A 766 -4.43 27.95 -35.87
N LEU A 767 -4.79 26.98 -35.04
CA LEU A 767 -5.46 25.73 -35.41
C LEU A 767 -6.82 25.69 -34.71
N GLY A 768 -7.88 25.39 -35.46
CA GLY A 768 -9.26 25.50 -35.01
C GLY A 768 -9.57 24.55 -33.86
N ASP A 769 -9.30 23.25 -34.04
CA ASP A 769 -9.39 22.24 -32.99
C ASP A 769 -8.17 21.31 -33.02
N LEU A 770 -7.73 20.85 -31.86
CA LEU A 770 -6.69 19.82 -31.75
C LEU A 770 -7.15 18.49 -32.38
N ASP A 771 -8.46 18.22 -32.41
CA ASP A 771 -9.01 17.03 -33.04
C ASP A 771 -8.87 17.08 -34.59
N GLU A 772 -8.78 18.26 -35.21
CA GLU A 772 -8.44 18.42 -36.64
C GLU A 772 -7.00 17.97 -36.93
N PHE A 773 -6.05 18.27 -36.03
CA PHE A 773 -4.68 17.77 -36.14
C PHE A 773 -4.65 16.23 -36.01
N VAL A 774 -5.37 15.67 -35.03
CA VAL A 774 -5.40 14.21 -34.80
C VAL A 774 -6.01 13.46 -35.99
N ALA A 775 -7.04 14.01 -36.63
CA ALA A 775 -7.64 13.46 -37.85
C ALA A 775 -6.80 13.71 -39.12
N SER A 776 -5.70 14.46 -39.05
CA SER A 776 -4.79 14.68 -40.18
C SER A 776 -3.81 13.50 -40.34
N SER A 777 -3.28 13.30 -41.54
CA SER A 777 -2.25 12.29 -41.80
C SER A 777 -0.94 12.53 -41.03
N ALA A 778 -0.71 13.75 -40.52
CA ALA A 778 0.37 14.04 -39.59
C ALA A 778 0.04 13.57 -38.16
N GLY A 779 -1.21 13.72 -37.72
CA GLY A 779 -1.70 13.27 -36.41
C GLY A 779 -1.83 11.75 -36.29
N GLU A 780 -2.38 11.08 -37.31
CA GLU A 780 -2.42 9.62 -37.39
C GLU A 780 -1.02 9.02 -37.26
N LYS A 781 -0.09 9.49 -38.11
CA LYS A 781 1.31 9.07 -38.09
C LYS A 781 2.00 9.41 -36.77
N ALA A 782 1.72 10.57 -36.20
CA ALA A 782 2.23 10.95 -34.90
C ALA A 782 1.72 9.99 -33.82
N ALA A 783 0.45 9.58 -33.84
CA ALA A 783 -0.13 8.64 -32.88
C ALA A 783 0.45 7.22 -32.98
N ASP A 784 0.82 6.77 -34.17
CA ASP A 784 1.52 5.50 -34.42
C ASP A 784 2.96 5.51 -33.91
N GLU A 785 3.69 6.59 -34.22
CA GLU A 785 5.05 6.84 -33.73
C GLU A 785 5.03 7.13 -32.20
N TYR A 786 3.96 7.72 -31.68
CA TYR A 786 3.86 8.20 -30.31
C TYR A 786 3.87 7.08 -29.29
N ARG A 787 4.78 7.25 -28.32
CA ARG A 787 4.80 6.43 -27.13
C ARG A 787 5.68 7.05 -25.99
N GLU A 788 5.14 7.11 -24.77
CA GLU A 788 5.71 7.68 -23.51
C GLU A 788 6.64 6.70 -22.75
N VAL A 789 7.57 7.18 -21.91
CA VAL A 789 8.40 6.29 -21.05
C VAL A 789 8.42 6.77 -19.61
N SER A 790 8.73 5.85 -18.69
CA SER A 790 9.09 6.23 -17.31
C SER A 790 10.40 7.03 -17.32
N TYR A 791 10.40 8.18 -16.66
CA TYR A 791 11.57 9.02 -16.46
C TYR A 791 12.03 8.86 -15.00
N SER A 792 13.14 8.15 -14.79
CA SER A 792 13.66 7.90 -13.44
C SER A 792 14.58 9.03 -13.02
N ARG A 793 14.20 9.70 -11.93
CA ARG A 793 15.09 10.56 -11.14
C ARG A 793 16.12 9.74 -10.38
#